data_AF-A0A260MTS4-F1
#
_entry.id   AF-A0A260MTS4-F1
#
_cell.length_a   1.000
_cell.length_b   1.000
_cell.length_c   1.000
_cell.angle_alpha   90.00
_cell.angle_beta   90.00
_cell.angle_gamma   90.00
#
_symmetry.space_group_name_H-M   'P 1'
#
loop_
_entity.id
_entity.type
_entity.pdbx_description
1 polymer ?
#
loop_
_entity_poly.entity_id
_entity_poly.type
_entity_poly.pdbx_seq_one_letter_code
_entity_poly.pdbx_strand_id
1 'polypeptide(L)'
;MRIAYVASTAALVATTFLLTAPFVSAQPIDGEPQDYSDRFTFAELGLGRSTTVDSTGQPTRLTVPSPAGSVPTTLSAVLTVPAWLDRGWVDVESDGRPITRITLDTTAPTTAVSIPLAAAPTVDGAIALDLIPSLIPDDRYCPDPDSDAVRLIDAAVDYQGQPAVPETIADFLPVVLRTLTLFVPSNADRETISAATIVATSVVHHYGAQPVRVVVRPDSELQGAAPDGPLERSVVLAKNSDAGVELIYPVEQAPPRMYITGTGSDLTDQALLITSDLADIAVSTAASAGPSSATAQLPPESITFDDLGIGTVTGSGGATATASITIDQTRLGRSASNLSVHLIGSYTPGAGSVRATVNGSPLAVWEADDTGRLDRWIDVPNSALSRVETLDISVDHPSTTGGGGCSAAADTSVTVDGSTLVRSSDSTTPAPLGLRSMPQALMPQFEIALADESYAGVVRAVTMATGLQRLSSLPLLPEVVSMEQALDGSAPALVIAPVSELPDTVTLPLSSIDETTFRVADPDSAGGAVELTVDTDEPFATVQVTSVQDNAVLVGSWNSAPDRFDAMLSWLDDDPARWFALDGDIVFAAQNTEPISLSSAALSGADDTVAAPENTTDRTTVLVVGVGLAVLAVAGVGALVLALRARRSTTAPSRHSDST
;
A
#
# COMPACT_ATOMS: atom_id res chain seq x y z
N MET A 1 58.19 30.02 -26.57
CA MET A 1 59.61 30.36 -26.29
C MET A 1 59.61 31.45 -25.24
N ARG A 2 60.29 31.23 -24.10
CA ARG A 2 60.24 32.05 -22.88
C ARG A 2 60.85 33.44 -23.08
N ILE A 3 60.31 34.47 -22.41
CA ILE A 3 61.03 35.69 -22.10
C ILE A 3 60.83 36.02 -20.62
N ALA A 4 61.97 36.25 -19.96
CA ALA A 4 62.13 36.63 -18.57
C ALA A 4 62.37 38.15 -18.45
N TYR A 5 62.08 38.71 -17.28
CA TYR A 5 62.68 39.94 -16.73
C TYR A 5 62.68 39.77 -15.20
N VAL A 6 63.81 39.54 -14.54
CA VAL A 6 64.88 40.47 -14.10
C VAL A 6 64.39 41.53 -13.12
N ALA A 7 64.92 41.37 -11.90
CA ALA A 7 64.74 42.18 -10.70
C ALA A 7 65.61 43.45 -10.71
N SER A 8 65.26 44.39 -9.83
CA SER A 8 66.23 45.25 -9.14
C SER A 8 65.64 45.78 -7.83
N THR A 9 66.47 45.69 -6.80
CA THR A 9 66.23 45.94 -5.37
C THR A 9 66.63 47.37 -4.98
N ALA A 10 65.92 47.97 -4.02
CA ALA A 10 66.45 48.95 -3.09
C ALA A 10 65.59 48.98 -1.80
N ALA A 11 66.26 48.96 -0.66
CA ALA A 11 65.70 48.78 0.68
C ALA A 11 65.24 50.10 1.34
N LEU A 12 64.23 50.03 2.21
CA LEU A 12 63.95 51.04 3.23
C LEU A 12 63.56 50.37 4.56
N VAL A 13 64.20 50.83 5.63
CA VAL A 13 64.02 50.43 7.03
C VAL A 13 62.82 51.17 7.63
N ALA A 14 61.98 50.51 8.44
CA ALA A 14 61.17 51.20 9.44
C ALA A 14 60.75 50.27 10.60
N THR A 15 60.91 50.81 11.79
CA THR A 15 60.92 50.23 13.12
C THR A 15 59.51 49.92 13.65
N THR A 16 59.37 48.79 14.31
CA THR A 16 58.17 48.29 15.00
C THR A 16 57.86 49.06 16.29
N PHE A 17 56.62 49.51 16.45
CA PHE A 17 56.03 49.90 17.74
C PHE A 17 54.67 49.20 17.90
N LEU A 18 54.56 48.45 18.99
CA LEU A 18 53.42 47.63 19.39
C LEU A 18 52.23 48.49 19.83
N LEU A 19 51.04 48.17 19.32
CA LEU A 19 49.75 48.55 19.90
C LEU A 19 48.95 47.27 20.14
N THR A 20 48.65 47.02 21.40
CA THR A 20 47.89 45.87 21.92
C THR A 20 46.40 46.04 21.64
N ALA A 21 45.83 45.17 20.81
CA ALA A 21 44.39 44.93 20.73
C ALA A 21 44.05 43.66 21.53
N PRO A 22 42.91 43.60 22.24
CA PRO A 22 42.53 42.41 22.99
C PRO A 22 42.24 41.27 22.02
N PHE A 23 43.00 40.18 22.16
CA PHE A 23 42.66 38.91 21.55
C PHE A 23 41.40 38.39 22.24
N VAL A 24 40.26 38.49 21.56
CA VAL A 24 39.15 37.55 21.80
C VAL A 24 39.63 36.24 21.20
N SER A 25 40.09 35.32 22.06
CA SER A 25 40.27 33.94 21.66
C SER A 25 38.91 33.40 21.23
N ALA A 26 38.75 33.11 19.94
CA ALA A 26 37.70 32.23 19.48
C ALA A 26 37.88 30.91 20.23
N GLN A 27 36.93 30.57 21.10
CA GLN A 27 36.86 29.23 21.67
C GLN A 27 36.64 28.25 20.51
N PRO A 28 37.28 27.07 20.51
CA PRO A 28 36.86 25.99 19.64
C PRO A 28 35.38 25.76 19.90
N ILE A 29 34.57 25.71 18.84
CA ILE A 29 33.24 25.13 18.94
C ILE A 29 33.50 23.63 19.12
N ASP A 30 33.62 23.20 20.38
CA ASP A 30 33.41 21.81 20.76
C ASP A 30 31.92 21.53 20.56
N GLY A 31 31.52 21.35 19.30
CA GLY A 31 30.31 20.62 18.98
C GLY A 31 30.69 19.15 19.08
N GLU A 32 30.25 18.48 20.14
CA GLU A 32 30.13 17.02 20.09
C GLU A 32 29.42 16.65 18.77
N PRO A 33 29.84 15.59 18.06
CA PRO A 33 29.04 15.08 16.95
C PRO A 33 27.63 14.88 17.49
N GLN A 34 26.64 15.57 16.96
CA GLN A 34 25.27 15.25 17.32
C GLN A 34 25.04 13.81 16.86
N ASP A 35 24.97 12.90 17.83
CA ASP A 35 24.68 11.50 17.58
C ASP A 35 23.22 11.47 17.14
N TYR A 36 22.99 11.49 15.83
CA TYR A 36 21.68 11.28 15.25
C TYR A 36 21.30 9.83 15.50
N SER A 37 20.51 9.60 16.56
CA SER A 37 19.86 8.33 16.82
C SER A 37 18.44 8.39 16.29
N ASP A 38 18.18 7.73 15.17
CA ASP A 38 16.83 7.54 14.66
C ASP A 38 16.34 6.14 15.02
N ARG A 39 15.08 6.04 15.42
CA ARG A 39 14.40 4.77 15.68
C ARG A 39 13.29 4.59 14.67
N PHE A 40 13.27 3.45 13.99
CA PHE A 40 12.23 3.10 13.03
C PHE A 40 11.50 1.83 13.47
N THR A 41 10.19 1.87 13.41
CA THR A 41 9.35 0.68 13.57
C THR A 41 9.48 -0.24 12.36
N PHE A 42 9.19 -1.53 12.51
CA PHE A 42 9.14 -2.45 11.38
C PHE A 42 8.14 -2.02 10.30
N ALA A 43 7.02 -1.40 10.70
CA ALA A 43 6.05 -0.86 9.76
C ALA A 43 6.64 0.25 8.89
N GLU A 44 7.42 1.18 9.47
CA GLU A 44 8.13 2.22 8.70
C GLU A 44 9.19 1.64 7.76
N LEU A 45 9.78 0.49 8.09
CA LEU A 45 10.76 -0.22 7.27
C LEU A 45 10.13 -1.17 6.24
N GLY A 46 8.80 -1.26 6.16
CA GLY A 46 8.10 -2.18 5.26
C GLY A 46 8.17 -3.66 5.69
N LEU A 47 8.60 -3.96 6.93
CA LEU A 47 8.70 -5.32 7.48
C LEU A 47 7.41 -5.82 8.16
N GLY A 48 6.33 -5.02 8.10
CA GLY A 48 5.05 -5.33 8.73
C GLY A 48 4.98 -4.95 10.22
N ARG A 49 3.82 -5.21 10.85
CA ARG A 49 3.61 -4.92 12.30
C ARG A 49 3.90 -6.13 13.20
N SER A 50 3.93 -7.32 12.61
CA SER A 50 4.13 -8.60 13.29
C SER A 50 4.79 -9.57 12.34
N THR A 51 5.76 -10.34 12.82
CA THR A 51 6.40 -11.43 12.08
C THR A 51 6.17 -12.73 12.83
N THR A 52 5.53 -13.70 12.19
CA THR A 52 5.40 -15.06 12.75
C THR A 52 6.74 -15.77 12.64
N VAL A 53 7.21 -16.36 13.73
CA VAL A 53 8.39 -17.25 13.72
C VAL A 53 7.89 -18.67 13.42
N ASP A 54 8.45 -19.29 12.39
CA ASP A 54 8.02 -20.60 11.92
C ASP A 54 8.23 -21.71 12.97
N SER A 55 7.14 -22.23 13.53
CA SER A 55 7.18 -23.23 14.60
C SER A 55 7.79 -24.58 14.22
N THR A 56 7.98 -24.87 12.92
CA THR A 56 8.57 -26.13 12.42
C THR A 56 10.10 -26.14 12.52
N GLY A 57 10.70 -24.99 12.87
CA GLY A 57 12.16 -24.83 12.97
C GLY A 57 12.82 -24.34 11.68
N GLN A 58 12.04 -24.00 10.65
CA GLN A 58 12.60 -23.32 9.47
C GLN A 58 13.06 -21.91 9.83
N PRO A 59 14.19 -21.43 9.28
CA PRO A 59 14.63 -20.06 9.50
C PRO A 59 13.61 -19.04 8.97
N THR A 60 13.14 -18.15 9.84
CA THR A 60 12.36 -16.97 9.45
C THR A 60 13.30 -15.80 9.17
N ARG A 61 13.41 -15.37 7.92
CA ARG A 61 14.34 -14.31 7.51
C ARG A 61 13.77 -12.91 7.71
N LEU A 62 14.55 -12.02 8.30
CA LEU A 62 14.32 -10.58 8.39
C LEU A 62 15.44 -9.82 7.68
N THR A 63 15.11 -8.80 6.90
CA THR A 63 16.10 -7.97 6.20
C THR A 63 16.01 -6.54 6.73
N VAL A 64 17.01 -6.10 7.47
CA VAL A 64 17.05 -4.77 8.08
C VAL A 64 17.89 -3.83 7.21
N PRO A 65 17.33 -2.70 6.72
CA PRO A 65 18.09 -1.69 6.00
C PRO A 65 19.34 -1.19 6.75
N SER A 66 20.40 -0.87 6.02
CA SER A 66 21.66 -0.32 6.53
C SER A 66 22.26 0.64 5.50
N PRO A 67 21.68 1.84 5.33
CA PRO A 67 22.12 2.82 4.32
C PRO A 67 23.53 3.35 4.58
N ALA A 68 24.16 3.91 3.54
CA ALA A 68 25.45 4.58 3.70
C ALA A 68 25.36 5.75 4.69
N GLY A 69 26.29 5.82 5.65
CA GLY A 69 26.34 6.88 6.67
C GLY A 69 25.49 6.61 7.94
N SER A 70 24.55 5.66 7.90
CA SER A 70 23.73 5.30 9.06
C SER A 70 23.62 3.78 9.21
N VAL A 71 24.06 3.26 10.35
CA VAL A 71 24.11 1.81 10.61
C VAL A 71 23.11 1.40 11.68
N PRO A 72 22.37 0.28 11.48
CA PRO A 72 21.48 -0.24 12.50
C PRO A 72 22.31 -0.82 13.65
N THR A 73 21.91 -0.52 14.89
CA THR A 73 22.67 -0.88 16.09
C THR A 73 21.97 -1.94 16.93
N THR A 74 20.67 -1.78 17.16
CA THR A 74 19.87 -2.67 18.00
C THR A 74 18.47 -2.83 17.42
N LEU A 75 17.99 -4.07 17.35
CA LEU A 75 16.59 -4.38 17.14
C LEU A 75 15.95 -4.70 18.49
N SER A 76 14.94 -3.93 18.88
CA SER A 76 14.13 -4.15 20.07
C SER A 76 12.74 -4.63 19.67
N ALA A 77 12.21 -5.65 20.34
CA ALA A 77 10.89 -6.20 20.03
C ALA A 77 10.29 -6.94 21.23
N VAL A 78 9.07 -7.45 21.05
CA VAL A 78 8.40 -8.37 21.99
C VAL A 78 8.08 -9.66 21.26
N LEU A 79 8.45 -10.81 21.82
CA LEU A 79 8.01 -12.12 21.35
C LEU A 79 6.78 -12.57 22.12
N THR A 80 5.73 -13.02 21.44
CA THR A 80 4.64 -13.76 22.08
C THR A 80 5.12 -15.14 22.50
N VAL A 81 4.63 -15.61 23.65
CA VAL A 81 4.93 -16.93 24.19
C VAL A 81 3.64 -17.74 24.23
N PRO A 82 3.49 -18.76 23.35
CA PRO A 82 2.30 -19.58 23.31
C PRO A 82 2.02 -20.34 24.60
N ALA A 83 0.74 -20.55 24.92
CA ALA A 83 0.34 -21.22 26.17
C ALA A 83 0.68 -22.72 26.19
N TRP A 84 0.87 -23.32 25.02
CA TRP A 84 1.24 -24.72 24.87
C TRP A 84 2.73 -24.99 25.08
N LEU A 85 3.58 -23.96 25.22
CA LEU A 85 5.03 -24.11 25.28
C LEU A 85 5.51 -24.44 26.71
N ASP A 86 6.24 -25.55 26.89
CA ASP A 86 6.92 -25.88 28.15
C ASP A 86 8.27 -25.13 28.25
N ARG A 87 9.06 -25.19 27.18
CA ARG A 87 10.36 -24.52 27.07
C ARG A 87 10.72 -24.27 25.60
N GLY A 88 11.46 -23.20 25.34
CA GLY A 88 11.94 -22.95 23.99
C GLY A 88 12.89 -21.76 23.90
N TRP A 89 13.54 -21.62 22.75
CA TRP A 89 14.38 -20.48 22.42
C TRP A 89 14.34 -20.19 20.92
N VAL A 90 14.75 -18.98 20.54
CA VAL A 90 14.97 -18.56 19.16
C VAL A 90 16.45 -18.21 19.02
N ASP A 91 17.16 -18.94 18.17
CA ASP A 91 18.51 -18.58 17.74
C ASP A 91 18.41 -17.51 16.65
N VAL A 92 19.19 -16.44 16.79
CA VAL A 92 19.29 -15.38 15.79
C VAL A 92 20.66 -15.45 15.16
N GLU A 93 20.68 -15.67 13.86
CA GLU A 93 21.91 -15.77 13.06
C GLU A 93 21.94 -14.72 11.96
N SER A 94 23.13 -14.43 11.45
CA SER A 94 23.32 -13.62 10.24
C SER A 94 24.42 -14.25 9.41
N ASP A 95 24.11 -14.65 8.18
CA ASP A 95 25.03 -15.39 7.28
C ASP A 95 25.66 -16.62 7.97
N GLY A 96 24.82 -17.39 8.69
CA GLY A 96 25.22 -18.58 9.47
C GLY A 96 26.10 -18.28 10.69
N ARG A 97 26.26 -17.00 11.08
CA ARG A 97 26.96 -16.60 12.30
C ARG A 97 25.96 -16.34 13.42
N PRO A 98 26.12 -16.97 14.60
CA PRO A 98 25.24 -16.71 15.73
C PRO A 98 25.44 -15.29 16.26
N ILE A 99 24.34 -14.53 16.35
CA ILE A 99 24.29 -13.18 16.89
C ILE A 99 23.86 -13.22 18.36
N THR A 100 22.74 -13.89 18.66
CA THR A 100 22.22 -14.06 20.01
C THR A 100 21.26 -15.25 20.10
N ARG A 101 21.00 -15.72 21.31
CA ARG A 101 19.95 -16.70 21.62
C ARG A 101 18.94 -16.07 22.57
N ILE A 102 17.68 -16.11 22.20
CA ILE A 102 16.56 -15.56 22.98
C ILE A 102 15.81 -16.72 23.62
N THR A 103 15.89 -16.85 24.95
CA THR A 103 15.07 -17.83 25.68
C THR A 103 13.65 -17.30 25.86
N LEU A 104 12.64 -18.12 25.58
CA LEU A 104 11.23 -17.75 25.77
C LEU A 104 10.84 -17.97 27.24
N ASP A 105 10.37 -16.92 27.91
CA ASP A 105 9.90 -16.99 29.29
C ASP A 105 8.48 -17.56 29.34
N THR A 106 8.35 -18.85 29.64
CA THR A 106 7.07 -19.55 29.72
C THR A 106 6.24 -19.20 30.96
N THR A 107 6.73 -18.31 31.84
CA THR A 107 5.96 -17.78 32.97
C THR A 107 5.17 -16.52 32.64
N ALA A 108 5.41 -15.94 31.47
CA ALA A 108 4.73 -14.75 30.97
C ALA A 108 4.20 -14.98 29.54
N PRO A 109 3.12 -14.30 29.12
CA PRO A 109 2.61 -14.42 27.75
C PRO A 109 3.52 -13.76 26.70
N THR A 110 4.55 -13.03 27.12
CA THR A 110 5.45 -12.28 26.25
C THR A 110 6.86 -12.20 26.82
N THR A 111 7.86 -12.20 25.95
CA THR A 111 9.28 -11.99 26.27
C THR A 111 9.81 -10.76 25.56
N ALA A 112 10.38 -9.80 26.30
CA ALA A 112 11.05 -8.65 25.68
C ALA A 112 12.42 -9.06 25.09
N VAL A 113 12.76 -8.51 23.93
CA VAL A 113 13.92 -8.92 23.14
C VAL A 113 14.76 -7.71 22.73
N SER A 114 16.08 -7.88 22.79
CA SER A 114 17.07 -6.93 22.26
C SER A 114 18.14 -7.71 21.48
N ILE A 115 18.21 -7.49 20.17
CA ILE A 115 19.16 -8.14 19.26
C ILE A 115 20.22 -7.11 18.85
N PRO A 116 21.50 -7.31 19.20
CA PRO A 116 22.57 -6.41 18.76
C PRO A 116 22.89 -6.64 17.28
N LEU A 117 22.87 -5.58 16.48
CA LEU A 117 23.09 -5.64 15.03
C LEU A 117 24.51 -5.26 14.62
N ALA A 118 25.27 -4.59 15.50
CA ALA A 118 26.62 -4.11 15.21
C ALA A 118 27.63 -5.21 14.81
N ALA A 119 27.35 -6.48 15.14
CA ALA A 119 28.19 -7.63 14.79
C ALA A 119 27.75 -8.35 13.50
N ALA A 120 26.59 -8.00 12.94
CA ALA A 120 26.07 -8.61 11.72
C ALA A 120 26.64 -7.89 10.49
N PRO A 121 27.06 -8.62 9.45
CA PRO A 121 27.57 -8.02 8.23
C PRO A 121 26.46 -7.32 7.45
N THR A 122 26.74 -6.09 6.99
CA THR A 122 25.94 -5.43 5.96
C THR A 122 26.38 -5.94 4.58
N VAL A 123 25.44 -6.46 3.80
CA VAL A 123 25.63 -6.88 2.42
C VAL A 123 24.61 -6.13 1.58
N ASP A 124 25.05 -5.48 0.50
CA ASP A 124 24.20 -4.71 -0.42
C ASP A 124 23.25 -3.74 0.30
N GLY A 125 23.76 -3.08 1.35
CA GLY A 125 23.00 -2.07 2.10
C GLY A 125 21.96 -2.64 3.07
N ALA A 126 21.99 -3.94 3.40
CA ALA A 126 21.10 -4.56 4.37
C ALA A 126 21.79 -5.59 5.28
N ILE A 127 21.18 -5.84 6.44
CA ILE A 127 21.54 -6.93 7.35
C ILE A 127 20.44 -7.99 7.29
N ALA A 128 20.81 -9.21 6.85
CA ALA A 128 19.92 -10.36 6.90
C ALA A 128 20.06 -11.07 8.27
N LEU A 129 18.93 -11.29 8.94
CA LEU A 129 18.82 -12.04 10.18
C LEU A 129 17.94 -13.27 9.95
N ASP A 130 18.36 -14.42 10.44
CA ASP A 130 17.59 -15.66 10.40
C ASP A 130 17.17 -16.01 11.83
N LEU A 131 15.85 -16.09 12.08
CA LEU A 131 15.26 -16.47 13.36
C LEU A 131 14.91 -17.96 13.30
N ILE A 132 15.61 -18.77 14.10
CA ILE A 132 15.52 -20.23 14.08
C ILE A 132 14.98 -20.71 15.43
N PRO A 133 13.71 -21.12 15.53
CA PRO A 133 13.14 -21.52 16.79
C PRO A 133 13.45 -22.99 17.15
N SER A 134 13.50 -23.25 18.44
CA SER A 134 13.49 -24.58 19.05
C SER A 134 12.42 -24.58 20.13
N LEU A 135 11.24 -25.08 19.80
CA LEU A 135 10.05 -25.05 20.65
C LEU A 135 9.75 -26.45 21.16
N ILE A 136 9.57 -26.58 22.48
CA ILE A 136 9.24 -27.85 23.12
C ILE A 136 7.86 -27.71 23.79
N PRO A 137 6.82 -28.38 23.28
CA PRO A 137 5.47 -28.27 23.81
C PRO A 137 5.34 -28.94 25.18
N ASP A 138 4.36 -28.48 25.96
CA ASP A 138 3.87 -29.15 27.16
C ASP A 138 3.10 -30.42 26.75
N ASP A 139 3.48 -31.56 27.31
CA ASP A 139 2.90 -32.88 27.02
C ASP A 139 1.36 -32.95 27.25
N ARG A 140 0.77 -31.95 27.92
CA ARG A 140 -0.68 -31.84 28.19
C ARG A 140 -1.44 -31.02 27.17
N TYR A 141 -0.76 -30.30 26.29
CA TYR A 141 -1.34 -29.45 25.25
C TYR A 141 -1.00 -29.97 23.86
N CYS A 142 -1.98 -29.95 22.97
CA CYS A 142 -1.72 -30.23 21.56
C CYS A 142 -1.42 -28.87 20.93
N PRO A 143 -0.19 -28.62 20.46
CA PRO A 143 0.16 -27.33 19.87
C PRO A 143 -0.71 -27.08 18.64
N ASP A 144 -1.28 -25.89 18.58
CA ASP A 144 -1.93 -25.34 17.39
C ASP A 144 -1.14 -24.08 17.02
N PRO A 145 -0.02 -24.24 16.30
CA PRO A 145 0.89 -23.13 16.01
C PRO A 145 0.28 -22.08 15.08
N ASP A 146 -0.80 -22.39 14.37
CA ASP A 146 -1.46 -21.44 13.47
C ASP A 146 -2.29 -20.41 14.27
N SER A 147 -2.99 -20.88 15.32
CA SER A 147 -3.81 -20.02 16.17
C SER A 147 -3.05 -19.39 17.35
N ASP A 148 -2.00 -20.04 17.86
CA ASP A 148 -1.18 -19.57 18.99
C ASP A 148 0.34 -19.69 18.67
N ALA A 149 0.80 -18.84 17.74
CA ALA A 149 2.19 -18.82 17.24
C ALA A 149 3.14 -17.98 18.11
N VAL A 150 4.44 -18.27 18.02
CA VAL A 150 5.50 -17.32 18.43
C VAL A 150 5.56 -16.20 17.37
N ARG A 151 5.35 -14.96 17.80
CA ARG A 151 5.32 -13.79 16.92
C ARG A 151 6.21 -12.69 17.49
N LEU A 152 7.00 -12.07 16.62
CA LEU A 152 7.74 -10.86 16.89
C LEU A 152 6.82 -9.67 16.63
N ILE A 153 6.48 -8.91 17.67
CA ILE A 153 5.61 -7.73 17.62
C ILE A 153 6.32 -6.50 18.20
N ASP A 154 5.76 -5.31 17.94
CA ASP A 154 6.27 -4.02 18.42
C ASP A 154 7.77 -3.83 18.13
N ALA A 155 8.22 -4.38 17.00
CA ALA A 155 9.61 -4.40 16.61
C ALA A 155 10.05 -3.04 16.06
N ALA A 156 11.22 -2.59 16.49
CA ALA A 156 11.86 -1.36 16.05
C ALA A 156 13.38 -1.51 16.02
N VAL A 157 14.01 -0.74 15.15
CA VAL A 157 15.46 -0.73 14.96
C VAL A 157 15.99 0.67 15.26
N ASP A 158 16.99 0.74 16.13
CA ASP A 158 17.72 1.96 16.44
C ASP A 158 18.94 2.08 15.52
N TYR A 159 19.12 3.23 14.90
CA TYR A 159 20.22 3.55 13.98
C TYR A 159 21.16 4.57 14.61
N GLN A 160 22.42 4.50 14.21
CA GLN A 160 23.43 5.47 14.57
C GLN A 160 24.06 6.09 13.33
N GLY A 161 24.26 7.40 13.36
CA GLY A 161 24.79 8.17 12.24
C GLY A 161 23.69 8.67 11.32
N GLN A 162 24.07 9.60 10.44
CA GLN A 162 23.15 10.26 9.52
C GLN A 162 23.30 9.67 8.11
N PRO A 163 22.19 9.37 7.41
CA PRO A 163 22.27 8.95 6.02
C PRO A 163 23.09 9.94 5.18
N ALA A 164 23.96 9.40 4.31
CA ALA A 164 24.80 10.21 3.44
C ALA A 164 23.95 11.08 2.49
N VAL A 165 24.44 12.28 2.19
CA VAL A 165 23.84 13.14 1.16
C VAL A 165 24.06 12.48 -0.20
N PRO A 166 23.01 12.29 -1.02
CA PRO A 166 23.15 11.73 -2.36
C PRO A 166 24.10 12.56 -3.23
N GLU A 167 25.07 11.93 -3.88
CA GLU A 167 26.00 12.60 -4.82
C GLU A 167 25.66 12.34 -6.29
N THR A 168 24.89 11.28 -6.56
CA THR A 168 24.52 10.83 -7.90
C THR A 168 23.03 10.56 -8.01
N ILE A 169 22.51 10.45 -9.24
CA ILE A 169 21.11 10.07 -9.48
C ILE A 169 20.82 8.67 -8.92
N ALA A 170 21.78 7.74 -9.01
CA ALA A 170 21.66 6.41 -8.42
C ALA A 170 21.45 6.45 -6.89
N ASP A 171 22.06 7.42 -6.21
CA ASP A 171 21.93 7.58 -4.74
C ASP A 171 20.71 8.41 -4.33
N PHE A 172 19.95 8.95 -5.29
CA PHE A 172 18.91 9.93 -5.00
C PHE A 172 17.83 9.37 -4.09
N LEU A 173 17.30 8.19 -4.37
CA LEU A 173 16.30 7.56 -3.51
C LEU A 173 16.99 6.85 -2.32
N PRO A 174 16.71 7.24 -1.06
CA PRO A 174 17.30 6.57 0.10
C PRO A 174 16.70 5.17 0.29
N VAL A 175 17.33 4.33 1.10
CA VAL A 175 16.74 3.01 1.45
C VAL A 175 15.40 3.15 2.20
N VAL A 176 15.20 4.26 2.90
CA VAL A 176 13.96 4.59 3.62
C VAL A 176 13.51 5.99 3.22
N LEU A 177 12.32 6.12 2.62
CA LEU A 177 11.73 7.41 2.26
C LEU A 177 10.46 7.67 3.06
N ARG A 178 10.45 8.77 3.84
CA ARG A 178 9.25 9.22 4.57
C ARG A 178 8.37 10.11 3.73
N THR A 179 8.95 11.04 2.97
CA THR A 179 8.18 12.02 2.20
C THR A 179 8.80 12.30 0.85
N LEU A 180 8.00 12.13 -0.20
CA LEU A 180 8.26 12.63 -1.54
C LEU A 180 7.49 13.94 -1.73
N THR A 181 8.19 15.03 -2.03
CA THR A 181 7.56 16.29 -2.42
C THR A 181 7.68 16.50 -3.92
N LEU A 182 6.56 16.68 -4.62
CA LEU A 182 6.51 17.00 -6.04
C LEU A 182 6.21 18.48 -6.22
N PHE A 183 7.15 19.23 -6.77
CA PHE A 183 6.93 20.60 -7.22
C PHE A 183 6.45 20.58 -8.66
N VAL A 184 5.21 21.01 -8.86
CA VAL A 184 4.53 21.00 -10.17
C VAL A 184 4.19 22.44 -10.56
N PRO A 185 4.29 22.81 -11.85
CA PRO A 185 3.83 24.11 -12.33
C PRO A 185 2.38 24.39 -11.92
N SER A 186 2.12 25.61 -11.45
CA SER A 186 0.76 25.99 -10.99
C SER A 186 -0.31 25.88 -12.10
N ASN A 187 0.11 25.97 -13.37
CA ASN A 187 -0.70 25.70 -14.56
C ASN A 187 -0.02 24.59 -15.38
N ALA A 188 -0.11 23.36 -14.90
CA ALA A 188 0.43 22.19 -15.59
C ALA A 188 -0.47 21.81 -16.77
N ASP A 189 0.14 21.38 -17.88
CA ASP A 189 -0.58 20.65 -18.94
C ASP A 189 -0.63 19.16 -18.64
N ARG A 190 -1.46 18.43 -19.37
CA ARG A 190 -1.67 16.99 -19.16
C ARG A 190 -0.38 16.19 -19.16
N GLU A 191 0.57 16.51 -20.02
CA GLU A 191 1.87 15.83 -20.07
C GLU A 191 2.65 16.00 -18.76
N THR A 192 2.63 17.20 -18.18
CA THR A 192 3.25 17.46 -16.88
C THR A 192 2.50 16.77 -15.74
N ILE A 193 1.16 16.69 -15.80
CA ILE A 193 0.35 15.98 -14.79
C ILE A 193 0.58 14.46 -14.89
N SER A 194 0.68 13.91 -16.10
CA SER A 194 1.07 12.51 -16.34
C SER A 194 2.44 12.22 -15.73
N ALA A 195 3.44 13.05 -16.00
CA ALA A 195 4.77 12.89 -15.43
C ALA A 195 4.76 12.96 -13.89
N ALA A 196 3.97 13.88 -13.29
CA ALA A 196 3.80 13.96 -11.83
C ALA A 196 3.21 12.68 -11.25
N THR A 197 2.19 12.15 -11.92
CA THR A 197 1.51 10.93 -11.48
C THR A 197 2.44 9.72 -11.62
N ILE A 198 3.21 9.63 -12.72
CA ILE A 198 4.19 8.57 -12.96
C ILE A 198 5.33 8.60 -11.94
N VAL A 199 5.91 9.77 -11.64
CA VAL A 199 6.95 9.87 -10.58
C VAL A 199 6.36 9.39 -9.26
N ALA A 200 5.15 9.84 -8.91
CA ALA A 200 4.50 9.49 -7.66
C ALA A 200 4.24 7.99 -7.54
N THR A 201 3.62 7.38 -8.56
CA THR A 201 3.31 5.94 -8.56
C THR A 201 4.59 5.11 -8.63
N SER A 202 5.57 5.49 -9.44
CA SER A 202 6.82 4.75 -9.57
C SER A 202 7.61 4.74 -8.25
N VAL A 203 7.66 5.86 -7.53
CA VAL A 203 8.31 5.91 -6.21
C VAL A 203 7.52 5.10 -5.17
N VAL A 204 6.19 5.21 -5.12
CA VAL A 204 5.37 4.40 -4.21
C VAL A 204 5.55 2.90 -4.51
N HIS A 205 5.61 2.51 -5.77
CA HIS A 205 5.90 1.14 -6.19
C HIS A 205 7.28 0.68 -5.73
N HIS A 206 8.32 1.49 -5.95
CA HIS A 206 9.70 1.17 -5.58
C HIS A 206 9.86 0.84 -4.10
N TYR A 207 9.17 1.58 -3.21
CA TYR A 207 9.21 1.34 -1.77
C TYR A 207 8.23 0.26 -1.28
N GLY A 208 7.28 -0.17 -2.12
CA GLY A 208 6.34 -1.25 -1.84
C GLY A 208 5.61 -1.11 -0.51
N ALA A 209 5.92 -1.99 0.45
CA ALA A 209 5.29 -2.02 1.77
C ALA A 209 5.72 -0.87 2.70
N GLN A 210 6.81 -0.15 2.38
CA GLN A 210 7.20 1.01 3.16
C GLN A 210 6.22 2.19 2.88
N PRO A 211 5.64 2.79 3.93
CA PRO A 211 4.71 3.90 3.75
C PRO A 211 5.45 5.19 3.36
N VAL A 212 5.38 5.55 2.07
CA VAL A 212 5.83 6.86 1.57
C VAL A 212 4.67 7.86 1.60
N ARG A 213 4.87 9.04 2.18
CA ARG A 213 3.93 10.16 2.05
C ARG A 213 4.25 10.95 0.77
N VAL A 214 3.28 11.15 -0.10
CA VAL A 214 3.46 11.97 -1.30
C VAL A 214 2.77 13.32 -1.10
N VAL A 215 3.52 14.40 -1.28
CA VAL A 215 3.04 15.77 -1.14
C VAL A 215 3.25 16.50 -2.45
N VAL A 216 2.18 17.03 -3.04
CA VAL A 216 2.29 17.92 -4.20
C VAL A 216 2.34 19.36 -3.70
N ARG A 217 3.18 20.19 -4.31
CA ARG A 217 3.36 21.63 -4.04
C ARG A 217 3.45 22.42 -5.35
N PRO A 218 2.99 23.68 -5.40
CA PRO A 218 3.19 24.49 -6.57
C PRO A 218 4.66 24.92 -6.65
N ASP A 219 5.20 24.96 -7.86
CA ASP A 219 6.56 25.42 -8.17
C ASP A 219 6.86 26.84 -7.65
N SER A 220 5.85 27.70 -7.54
CA SER A 220 5.97 29.04 -6.95
C SER A 220 6.47 29.05 -5.49
N GLU A 221 6.32 27.94 -4.77
CA GLU A 221 6.82 27.78 -3.39
C GLU A 221 8.26 27.25 -3.32
N LEU A 222 8.86 26.83 -4.44
CA LEU A 222 10.15 26.16 -4.48
C LEU A 222 11.28 27.00 -3.86
N GLN A 223 11.29 28.31 -4.12
CA GLN A 223 12.33 29.21 -3.62
C GLN A 223 12.29 29.40 -2.10
N GLY A 224 11.09 29.28 -1.49
CA GLY A 224 10.89 29.43 -0.04
C GLY A 224 10.84 28.10 0.72
N ALA A 225 10.81 26.97 0.01
CA ALA A 225 10.78 25.66 0.63
C ALA A 225 12.09 25.36 1.36
N ALA A 226 11.99 24.78 2.56
CA ALA A 226 13.14 24.29 3.31
C ALA A 226 13.92 23.23 2.49
N PRO A 227 15.23 23.05 2.75
CA PRO A 227 15.96 21.89 2.26
C PRO A 227 15.35 20.60 2.82
N ASP A 228 15.43 19.52 2.05
CA ASP A 228 14.92 18.21 2.45
C ASP A 228 15.71 17.65 3.64
N GLY A 229 15.04 16.89 4.51
CA GLY A 229 15.70 16.05 5.50
C GLY A 229 16.31 14.77 4.91
N PRO A 230 17.08 13.98 5.69
CA PRO A 230 17.75 12.76 5.19
C PRO A 230 16.81 11.71 4.58
N LEU A 231 15.54 11.68 4.99
CA LEU A 231 14.50 10.73 4.54
C LEU A 231 13.40 11.41 3.72
N GLU A 232 13.68 12.61 3.20
CA GLU A 232 12.75 13.39 2.38
C GLU A 232 13.41 13.62 1.02
N ARG A 233 12.61 13.61 -0.05
CA ARG A 233 13.10 13.91 -1.39
C ARG A 233 12.13 14.81 -2.12
N SER A 234 12.67 15.84 -2.77
CA SER A 234 11.94 16.77 -3.60
C SER A 234 12.26 16.55 -5.08
N VAL A 235 11.22 16.37 -5.88
CA VAL A 235 11.30 16.33 -7.34
C VAL A 235 10.62 17.57 -7.90
N VAL A 236 11.25 18.22 -8.88
CA VAL A 236 10.76 19.42 -9.56
C VAL A 236 10.47 19.06 -11.01
N LEU A 237 9.22 19.20 -11.43
CA LEU A 237 8.82 19.02 -12.82
C LEU A 237 8.81 20.37 -13.52
N ALA A 238 9.48 20.45 -14.66
CA ALA A 238 9.46 21.66 -15.47
C ALA A 238 9.53 21.36 -16.96
N LYS A 239 8.86 22.19 -17.76
CA LYS A 239 8.98 22.10 -19.22
C LYS A 239 10.27 22.75 -19.69
N ASN A 240 11.07 22.00 -20.44
CA ASN A 240 12.29 22.49 -21.09
C ASN A 240 12.50 21.73 -22.40
N SER A 241 12.99 22.42 -23.43
CA SER A 241 13.38 21.76 -24.69
C SER A 241 14.57 20.83 -24.51
N ASP A 242 15.42 21.09 -23.51
CA ASP A 242 16.49 20.19 -23.12
C ASP A 242 15.92 19.21 -22.09
N ALA A 243 15.60 18.00 -22.55
CA ALA A 243 15.10 16.94 -21.69
C ALA A 243 16.24 16.32 -20.88
N GLY A 244 15.99 16.06 -19.60
CA GLY A 244 16.97 15.44 -18.71
C GLY A 244 16.55 15.41 -17.26
N VAL A 245 17.40 14.79 -16.45
CA VAL A 245 17.32 14.73 -14.99
C VAL A 245 18.58 15.35 -14.41
N GLU A 246 18.44 16.29 -13.48
CA GLU A 246 19.57 16.98 -12.83
C GLU A 246 19.36 17.10 -11.33
N LEU A 247 20.42 16.86 -10.55
CA LEU A 247 20.45 17.10 -9.11
C LEU A 247 20.96 18.51 -8.82
N ILE A 248 20.12 19.34 -8.22
CA ILE A 248 20.47 20.68 -7.77
C ILE A 248 20.46 20.73 -6.26
N TYR A 249 21.59 21.14 -5.66
CA TYR A 249 21.77 21.26 -4.22
C TYR A 249 21.35 22.65 -3.74
N PRO A 250 20.22 22.80 -3.02
CA PRO A 250 19.83 24.10 -2.49
C PRO A 250 20.84 24.57 -1.42
N VAL A 251 21.42 23.62 -0.68
CA VAL A 251 22.45 23.80 0.35
C VAL A 251 23.38 22.59 0.30
N GLU A 252 24.70 22.78 0.41
CA GLU A 252 25.71 21.72 0.23
C GLU A 252 25.55 20.52 1.19
N GLN A 253 25.03 20.72 2.40
CA GLN A 253 24.89 19.66 3.42
C GLN A 253 23.50 19.01 3.45
N ALA A 254 22.62 19.35 2.52
CA ALA A 254 21.28 18.81 2.43
C ALA A 254 21.13 17.95 1.15
N PRO A 255 20.23 16.96 1.14
CA PRO A 255 19.87 16.25 -0.07
C PRO A 255 19.54 17.20 -1.24
N PRO A 256 19.94 16.86 -2.47
CA PRO A 256 19.61 17.65 -3.64
C PRO A 256 18.12 17.52 -3.98
N ARG A 257 17.61 18.48 -4.76
CA ARG A 257 16.32 18.36 -5.44
C ARG A 257 16.57 17.79 -6.85
N MET A 258 15.77 16.83 -7.26
CA MET A 258 15.84 16.27 -8.61
C MET A 258 14.94 17.06 -9.55
N TYR A 259 15.53 17.71 -10.54
CA TYR A 259 14.82 18.39 -11.61
C TYR A 259 14.63 17.43 -12.76
N ILE A 260 13.39 17.22 -13.17
CA ILE A 260 13.02 16.39 -14.32
C ILE A 260 12.41 17.33 -15.35
N THR A 261 13.07 17.43 -16.49
CA THR A 261 12.71 18.37 -17.55
C THR A 261 12.49 17.69 -18.88
N GLY A 262 11.63 18.28 -19.70
CA GLY A 262 11.34 17.79 -21.05
C GLY A 262 10.07 18.41 -21.63
N THR A 263 9.64 17.91 -22.78
CA THR A 263 8.35 18.24 -23.40
C THR A 263 7.74 17.00 -24.05
N GLY A 264 6.41 16.87 -24.03
CA GLY A 264 5.75 15.72 -24.63
C GLY A 264 6.21 14.41 -23.97
N SER A 265 6.40 13.36 -24.78
CA SER A 265 6.88 12.05 -24.32
C SER A 265 8.25 12.08 -23.64
N ASP A 266 9.13 13.03 -24.01
CA ASP A 266 10.48 13.11 -23.44
C ASP A 266 10.43 13.37 -21.92
N LEU A 267 9.45 14.14 -21.45
CA LEU A 267 9.25 14.40 -20.01
C LEU A 267 8.84 13.12 -19.27
N THR A 268 7.96 12.32 -19.88
CA THR A 268 7.53 11.02 -19.36
C THR A 268 8.70 10.03 -19.30
N ASP A 269 9.54 10.00 -20.34
CA ASP A 269 10.74 9.17 -20.35
C ASP A 269 11.72 9.54 -19.23
N GLN A 270 11.89 10.84 -18.95
CA GLN A 270 12.70 11.27 -17.80
C GLN A 270 12.06 10.90 -16.46
N ALA A 271 10.73 10.98 -16.35
CA ALA A 271 10.01 10.61 -15.13
C ALA A 271 10.18 9.12 -14.79
N LEU A 272 10.21 8.24 -15.79
CA LEU A 272 10.42 6.80 -15.62
C LEU A 272 11.85 6.44 -15.20
N LEU A 273 12.84 7.32 -15.43
CA LEU A 273 14.24 7.06 -15.08
C LEU A 273 14.41 6.80 -13.57
N ILE A 274 13.70 7.54 -12.72
CA ILE A 274 13.95 7.65 -11.27
C ILE A 274 13.97 6.31 -10.51
N THR A 275 13.21 5.32 -10.97
CA THR A 275 13.12 3.98 -10.36
C THR A 275 13.41 2.86 -11.35
N SER A 276 13.97 3.19 -12.52
CA SER A 276 14.35 2.18 -13.51
C SER A 276 15.71 1.57 -13.18
N ASP A 277 15.98 0.36 -13.69
CA ASP A 277 17.32 -0.26 -13.61
C ASP A 277 18.43 0.62 -14.21
N LEU A 278 18.09 1.61 -15.05
CA LEU A 278 19.05 2.57 -15.59
C LEU A 278 19.50 3.61 -14.54
N ALA A 279 18.71 3.85 -13.50
CA ALA A 279 19.10 4.74 -12.39
C ALA A 279 20.37 4.22 -11.70
N ASP A 280 20.51 2.90 -11.54
CA ASP A 280 21.65 2.27 -10.85
C ASP A 280 23.00 2.55 -11.52
N ILE A 281 22.99 2.86 -12.82
CA ILE A 281 24.20 3.23 -13.57
C ILE A 281 24.32 4.74 -13.81
N ALA A 282 23.37 5.55 -13.34
CA ALA A 282 23.39 7.01 -13.42
C ALA A 282 24.27 7.62 -12.31
N VAL A 283 25.56 7.28 -12.35
CA VAL A 283 26.59 7.63 -11.34
C VAL A 283 27.10 9.08 -11.45
N SER A 284 26.25 10.01 -11.89
CA SER A 284 26.56 11.44 -11.95
C SER A 284 25.35 12.28 -11.56
N THR A 285 25.54 13.59 -11.41
CA THR A 285 24.47 14.52 -11.01
C THR A 285 23.50 14.86 -12.14
N ALA A 286 23.76 14.45 -13.38
CA ALA A 286 22.89 14.71 -14.51
C ALA A 286 22.84 13.50 -15.45
N ALA A 287 21.66 13.17 -15.93
CA ALA A 287 21.44 12.11 -16.91
C ALA A 287 20.29 12.47 -17.85
N SER A 288 20.16 11.72 -18.93
CA SER A 288 19.01 11.80 -19.82
C SER A 288 18.59 10.40 -20.19
N ALA A 289 17.33 10.06 -19.94
CA ALA A 289 16.70 8.87 -20.47
C ALA A 289 16.39 9.09 -21.95
N GLY A 290 16.69 8.09 -22.78
CA GLY A 290 16.11 8.02 -24.11
C GLY A 290 14.67 7.51 -24.05
N PRO A 291 14.01 7.33 -25.21
CA PRO A 291 12.69 6.72 -25.29
C PRO A 291 12.67 5.40 -24.51
N SER A 292 11.91 5.39 -23.43
CA SER A 292 11.74 4.26 -22.54
C SER A 292 10.33 3.74 -22.77
N SER A 293 10.22 2.70 -23.59
CA SER A 293 9.02 1.90 -23.51
C SER A 293 9.10 1.20 -22.16
N ALA A 294 8.18 1.49 -21.23
CA ALA A 294 7.91 0.53 -20.17
C ALA A 294 7.81 -0.83 -20.86
N THR A 295 8.70 -1.76 -20.52
CA THR A 295 8.80 -3.01 -21.27
C THR A 295 7.43 -3.66 -21.15
N ALA A 296 6.68 -3.69 -22.25
CA ALA A 296 5.34 -4.27 -22.28
C ALA A 296 5.51 -5.77 -22.04
N GLN A 297 5.56 -6.16 -20.77
CA GLN A 297 5.44 -7.54 -20.37
C GLN A 297 3.98 -7.88 -20.64
N LEU A 298 3.75 -8.58 -21.75
CA LEU A 298 2.45 -9.17 -22.02
C LEU A 298 2.18 -10.13 -20.86
N PRO A 299 1.14 -9.85 -20.04
CA PRO A 299 0.77 -10.74 -18.96
C PRO A 299 0.56 -12.16 -19.49
N PRO A 300 1.26 -13.16 -18.95
CA PRO A 300 1.10 -14.51 -19.45
C PRO A 300 -0.30 -15.03 -19.10
N GLU A 301 -0.87 -15.88 -19.95
CA GLU A 301 -2.10 -16.61 -19.62
C GLU A 301 -1.86 -17.63 -18.50
N SER A 302 -0.60 -17.99 -18.24
CA SER A 302 -0.21 -18.93 -17.20
C SER A 302 1.12 -18.55 -16.53
N ILE A 303 1.18 -18.62 -15.21
CA ILE A 303 2.35 -18.25 -14.39
C ILE A 303 2.52 -19.23 -13.23
N THR A 304 3.76 -19.54 -12.83
CA THR A 304 4.02 -20.44 -11.70
C THR A 304 3.98 -19.71 -10.36
N PHE A 305 3.83 -20.44 -9.25
CA PHE A 305 4.00 -19.86 -7.91
C PHE A 305 5.42 -19.34 -7.66
N ASP A 306 6.45 -19.96 -8.25
CA ASP A 306 7.82 -19.44 -8.20
C ASP A 306 7.92 -18.07 -8.91
N ASP A 307 7.36 -17.95 -10.12
CA ASP A 307 7.37 -16.69 -10.88
C ASP A 307 6.48 -15.61 -10.25
N LEU A 308 5.42 -16.01 -9.53
CA LEU A 308 4.60 -15.10 -8.71
C LEU A 308 5.31 -14.68 -7.42
N GLY A 309 6.49 -15.20 -7.10
CA GLY A 309 7.20 -14.92 -5.85
C GLY A 309 6.52 -15.50 -4.60
N ILE A 310 5.70 -16.55 -4.76
CA ILE A 310 5.05 -17.30 -3.68
C ILE A 310 5.96 -18.46 -3.23
N GLY A 311 6.55 -19.17 -4.20
CA GLY A 311 7.39 -20.34 -3.94
C GLY A 311 6.64 -21.59 -3.46
N THR A 312 7.36 -22.52 -2.84
CA THR A 312 6.80 -23.74 -2.26
C THR A 312 6.23 -23.48 -0.86
N VAL A 313 4.98 -23.86 -0.63
CA VAL A 313 4.29 -23.64 0.65
C VAL A 313 4.03 -24.98 1.32
N THR A 314 4.42 -25.13 2.59
CA THR A 314 4.17 -26.35 3.37
C THR A 314 3.37 -26.04 4.62
N GLY A 315 2.29 -26.78 4.82
CA GLY A 315 1.53 -26.85 6.06
C GLY A 315 1.84 -28.14 6.82
N SER A 316 1.82 -28.08 8.14
CA SER A 316 1.99 -29.25 9.01
C SER A 316 1.07 -29.19 10.21
N GLY A 317 0.62 -30.34 10.69
CA GLY A 317 -0.26 -30.43 11.85
C GLY A 317 -0.50 -31.88 12.28
N GLY A 318 -1.34 -32.07 13.30
CA GLY A 318 -1.63 -33.40 13.84
C GLY A 318 -2.55 -34.22 12.93
N ALA A 319 -3.86 -34.04 13.09
CA ALA A 319 -4.87 -34.71 12.26
C ALA A 319 -5.16 -33.96 10.96
N THR A 320 -4.96 -32.64 10.97
CA THR A 320 -5.19 -31.74 9.84
C THR A 320 -3.91 -30.95 9.59
N ALA A 321 -3.55 -30.75 8.34
CA ALA A 321 -2.50 -29.82 7.92
C ALA A 321 -3.02 -28.95 6.78
N THR A 322 -2.68 -27.67 6.80
CA THR A 322 -3.14 -26.69 5.80
C THR A 322 -1.98 -25.89 5.25
N ALA A 323 -1.81 -25.91 3.92
CA ALA A 323 -0.97 -24.95 3.21
C ALA A 323 -1.84 -23.78 2.76
N SER A 324 -1.59 -22.59 3.29
CA SER A 324 -2.29 -21.35 2.94
C SER A 324 -1.47 -20.54 1.94
N ILE A 325 -2.01 -20.35 0.74
CA ILE A 325 -1.34 -19.65 -0.36
C ILE A 325 -2.08 -18.35 -0.66
N THR A 326 -1.37 -17.23 -0.59
CA THR A 326 -1.90 -15.91 -0.95
C THR A 326 -1.55 -15.58 -2.40
N ILE A 327 -2.57 -15.37 -3.23
CA ILE A 327 -2.45 -14.97 -4.63
C ILE A 327 -2.86 -13.49 -4.73
N ASP A 328 -1.93 -12.63 -5.09
CA ASP A 328 -2.19 -11.22 -5.39
C ASP A 328 -2.42 -11.07 -6.89
N GLN A 329 -3.64 -10.69 -7.29
CA GLN A 329 -3.98 -10.56 -8.71
C GLN A 329 -3.17 -9.48 -9.42
N THR A 330 -2.69 -8.46 -8.72
CA THR A 330 -1.88 -7.41 -9.35
C THR A 330 -0.56 -7.96 -9.87
N ARG A 331 -0.04 -9.06 -9.31
CA ARG A 331 1.14 -9.77 -9.84
C ARG A 331 0.89 -10.44 -11.19
N LEU A 332 -0.37 -10.62 -11.60
CA LEU A 332 -0.72 -11.07 -12.94
C LEU A 332 -0.51 -9.98 -13.99
N GLY A 333 -0.41 -8.70 -13.60
CA GLY A 333 -0.15 -7.58 -14.53
C GLY A 333 -1.32 -7.12 -15.39
N ARG A 334 -2.51 -7.69 -15.17
CA ARG A 334 -3.78 -7.31 -15.83
C ARG A 334 -4.96 -7.74 -14.98
N SER A 335 -6.12 -7.22 -15.34
CA SER A 335 -7.40 -7.78 -14.91
C SER A 335 -7.56 -9.20 -15.43
N ALA A 336 -8.03 -10.09 -14.56
CA ALA A 336 -8.09 -11.52 -14.80
C ALA A 336 -9.51 -12.06 -14.62
N SER A 337 -9.85 -13.09 -15.41
CA SER A 337 -11.05 -13.89 -15.24
C SER A 337 -10.76 -15.38 -15.39
N ASN A 338 -11.69 -16.23 -14.95
CA ASN A 338 -11.63 -17.68 -15.10
C ASN A 338 -10.33 -18.28 -14.54
N LEU A 339 -9.97 -17.85 -13.33
CA LEU A 339 -8.73 -18.29 -12.68
C LEU A 339 -8.80 -19.77 -12.36
N SER A 340 -7.74 -20.50 -12.67
CA SER A 340 -7.63 -21.95 -12.47
C SER A 340 -6.22 -22.30 -12.02
N VAL A 341 -6.08 -23.15 -11.00
CA VAL A 341 -4.80 -23.51 -10.39
C VAL A 341 -4.51 -24.99 -10.64
N HIS A 342 -3.42 -25.30 -11.33
CA HIS A 342 -2.90 -26.67 -11.48
C HIS A 342 -2.02 -26.99 -10.28
N LEU A 343 -2.66 -27.48 -9.23
CA LEU A 343 -2.03 -27.83 -7.97
C LEU A 343 -1.06 -29.00 -8.16
N ILE A 344 0.22 -28.74 -7.88
CA ILE A 344 1.31 -29.73 -7.88
C ILE A 344 1.90 -29.79 -6.47
N GLY A 345 2.17 -31.00 -5.97
CA GLY A 345 2.83 -31.18 -4.69
C GLY A 345 2.54 -32.54 -4.05
N SER A 346 2.55 -32.58 -2.72
CA SER A 346 2.38 -33.81 -1.95
C SER A 346 1.68 -33.59 -0.62
N TYR A 347 1.16 -34.67 -0.03
CA TYR A 347 0.63 -34.70 1.32
C TYR A 347 0.97 -36.03 2.00
N THR A 348 0.86 -36.10 3.33
CA THR A 348 1.06 -37.35 4.08
C THR A 348 0.12 -38.46 3.57
N PRO A 349 0.62 -39.61 3.07
CA PRO A 349 -0.26 -40.66 2.53
C PRO A 349 -1.17 -41.30 3.57
N GLY A 350 -2.38 -41.68 3.16
CA GLY A 350 -3.32 -42.48 3.96
C GLY A 350 -4.78 -42.10 3.77
N ALA A 351 -5.70 -42.89 4.34
CA ALA A 351 -7.14 -42.62 4.27
C ALA A 351 -7.48 -41.28 4.93
N GLY A 352 -8.30 -40.47 4.27
CA GLY A 352 -8.65 -39.13 4.73
C GLY A 352 -9.36 -38.31 3.64
N SER A 353 -9.33 -36.98 3.76
CA SER A 353 -9.82 -36.07 2.73
C SER A 353 -8.85 -34.92 2.50
N VAL A 354 -8.74 -34.48 1.25
CA VAL A 354 -8.10 -33.21 0.89
C VAL A 354 -9.18 -32.23 0.48
N ARG A 355 -9.06 -30.98 0.93
CA ARG A 355 -9.98 -29.88 0.68
C ARG A 355 -9.22 -28.70 0.10
N ALA A 356 -9.77 -28.08 -0.92
CA ALA A 356 -9.36 -26.78 -1.42
C ALA A 356 -10.44 -25.75 -1.10
N THR A 357 -10.05 -24.62 -0.51
CA THR A 357 -10.92 -23.47 -0.25
C THR A 357 -10.28 -22.19 -0.78
N VAL A 358 -11.09 -21.23 -1.22
CA VAL A 358 -10.65 -19.87 -1.52
C VAL A 358 -11.36 -18.90 -0.59
N ASN A 359 -10.62 -18.06 0.13
CA ASN A 359 -11.16 -17.12 1.10
C ASN A 359 -12.15 -17.80 2.08
N GLY A 360 -11.85 -19.04 2.49
CA GLY A 360 -12.70 -19.88 3.34
C GLY A 360 -13.89 -20.58 2.64
N SER A 361 -14.19 -20.25 1.39
CA SER A 361 -15.27 -20.89 0.61
C SER A 361 -14.79 -22.18 -0.07
N PRO A 362 -15.55 -23.29 0.00
CA PRO A 362 -15.13 -24.57 -0.57
C PRO A 362 -15.11 -24.55 -2.09
N LEU A 363 -13.98 -24.96 -2.68
CA LEU A 363 -13.83 -25.15 -4.13
C LEU A 363 -13.95 -26.63 -4.51
N ALA A 364 -13.23 -27.50 -3.81
CA ALA A 364 -13.20 -28.92 -4.09
C ALA A 364 -12.87 -29.73 -2.84
N VAL A 365 -13.37 -30.97 -2.80
CA VAL A 365 -12.99 -31.99 -1.81
C VAL A 365 -12.77 -33.32 -2.53
N TRP A 366 -11.74 -34.06 -2.14
CA TRP A 366 -11.47 -35.41 -2.64
C TRP A 366 -10.88 -36.30 -1.56
N GLU A 367 -10.86 -37.61 -1.80
CA GLU A 367 -10.28 -38.58 -0.87
C GLU A 367 -8.75 -38.46 -0.86
N ALA A 368 -8.17 -38.49 0.33
CA ALA A 368 -6.74 -38.71 0.50
C ALA A 368 -6.43 -40.19 0.30
N ASP A 369 -5.33 -40.48 -0.41
CA ASP A 369 -4.93 -41.83 -0.80
C ASP A 369 -3.50 -42.17 -0.36
N ASP A 370 -3.10 -43.42 -0.61
CA ASP A 370 -1.78 -43.93 -0.24
C ASP A 370 -0.64 -43.42 -1.16
N THR A 371 -0.94 -42.63 -2.20
CA THR A 371 0.09 -42.04 -3.06
C THR A 371 0.65 -40.74 -2.49
N GLY A 372 -0.16 -39.99 -1.74
CA GLY A 372 0.24 -38.71 -1.17
C GLY A 372 0.57 -37.64 -2.20
N ARG A 373 0.00 -37.69 -3.42
CA ARG A 373 0.32 -36.76 -4.52
C ARG A 373 -0.78 -35.74 -4.77
N LEU A 374 -0.40 -34.49 -4.96
CA LEU A 374 -1.25 -33.43 -5.51
C LEU A 374 -0.90 -33.25 -7.00
N ASP A 375 -1.88 -33.47 -7.87
CA ASP A 375 -1.81 -33.20 -9.31
C ASP A 375 -3.24 -33.00 -9.83
N ARG A 376 -3.75 -31.77 -9.75
CA ARG A 376 -5.14 -31.47 -10.08
C ARG A 376 -5.37 -30.01 -10.44
N TRP A 377 -6.28 -29.77 -11.39
CA TRP A 377 -6.83 -28.45 -11.66
C TRP A 377 -7.97 -28.09 -10.70
N ILE A 378 -7.93 -26.88 -10.15
CA ILE A 378 -8.96 -26.30 -9.29
C ILE A 378 -9.39 -24.98 -9.92
N ASP A 379 -10.66 -24.86 -10.29
CA ASP A 379 -11.21 -23.63 -10.83
C ASP A 379 -11.70 -22.71 -9.70
N VAL A 380 -11.37 -21.43 -9.81
CA VAL A 380 -11.83 -20.37 -8.90
C VAL A 380 -12.96 -19.61 -9.59
N PRO A 381 -14.19 -19.65 -9.04
CA PRO A 381 -15.31 -18.92 -9.61
C PRO A 381 -15.04 -17.41 -9.67
N ASN A 382 -15.45 -16.73 -10.74
CA ASN A 382 -15.29 -15.28 -10.87
C ASN A 382 -15.90 -14.53 -9.67
N SER A 383 -17.06 -14.97 -9.16
CA SER A 383 -17.69 -14.37 -7.98
C SER A 383 -16.86 -14.45 -6.68
N ALA A 384 -15.84 -15.32 -6.63
CA ALA A 384 -14.93 -15.45 -5.49
C ALA A 384 -13.62 -14.65 -5.67
N LEU A 385 -13.41 -14.03 -6.85
CA LEU A 385 -12.25 -13.21 -7.14
C LEU A 385 -12.29 -11.90 -6.34
N SER A 386 -11.12 -11.45 -5.93
CA SER A 386 -10.90 -10.23 -5.18
C SER A 386 -9.52 -9.65 -5.53
N ARG A 387 -9.01 -8.68 -4.78
CA ARG A 387 -7.65 -8.18 -4.98
C ARG A 387 -6.59 -9.24 -4.65
N VAL A 388 -6.85 -9.96 -3.56
CA VAL A 388 -5.95 -10.94 -2.97
C VAL A 388 -6.77 -12.13 -2.50
N GLU A 389 -6.57 -13.29 -3.14
CA GLU A 389 -7.19 -14.54 -2.72
C GLU A 389 -6.28 -15.33 -1.78
N THR A 390 -6.88 -15.99 -0.80
CA THR A 390 -6.19 -17.03 -0.02
C THR A 390 -6.73 -18.39 -0.43
N LEU A 391 -5.91 -19.17 -1.15
CA LEU A 391 -6.17 -20.57 -1.48
C LEU A 391 -5.59 -21.45 -0.37
N ASP A 392 -6.45 -22.13 0.38
CA ASP A 392 -6.02 -23.11 1.38
C ASP A 392 -6.18 -24.52 0.84
N ILE A 393 -5.10 -25.30 0.92
CA ILE A 393 -5.10 -26.73 0.65
C ILE A 393 -4.92 -27.46 1.98
N SER A 394 -6.00 -28.09 2.44
CA SER A 394 -6.02 -28.81 3.71
C SER A 394 -6.10 -30.31 3.48
N VAL A 395 -5.35 -31.09 4.24
CA VAL A 395 -5.48 -32.54 4.31
C VAL A 395 -5.89 -32.93 5.71
N ASP A 396 -6.89 -33.81 5.81
CA ASP A 396 -7.46 -34.32 7.06
C ASP A 396 -7.35 -35.84 7.08
N HIS A 397 -6.69 -36.39 8.10
CA HIS A 397 -6.70 -37.82 8.40
C HIS A 397 -7.52 -38.09 9.66
N PRO A 398 -8.55 -38.94 9.61
CA PRO A 398 -9.33 -39.29 10.79
C PRO A 398 -8.44 -39.95 11.84
N SER A 399 -8.43 -39.40 13.05
CA SER A 399 -7.66 -39.94 14.17
C SER A 399 -8.12 -41.37 14.50
N THR A 400 -7.21 -42.35 14.48
CA THR A 400 -7.52 -43.75 14.81
C THR A 400 -7.55 -44.05 16.32
N THR A 401 -7.19 -43.08 17.17
CA THR A 401 -7.14 -43.21 18.63
C THR A 401 -8.18 -42.34 19.34
N GLY A 402 -9.28 -42.95 19.80
CA GLY A 402 -10.29 -42.31 20.66
C GLY A 402 -9.85 -42.12 22.12
N GLY A 403 -8.69 -41.50 22.37
CA GLY A 403 -8.20 -41.22 23.72
C GLY A 403 -7.71 -39.77 23.84
N GLY A 404 -8.30 -38.99 24.75
CA GLY A 404 -8.03 -37.57 24.99
C GLY A 404 -6.65 -37.25 25.60
N GLY A 405 -5.58 -37.80 25.04
CA GLY A 405 -4.25 -37.22 25.12
C GLY A 405 -3.83 -36.76 23.72
N CYS A 406 -2.83 -35.89 23.63
CA CYS A 406 -2.10 -35.64 22.38
C CYS A 406 -1.29 -36.89 22.04
N SER A 407 -1.98 -38.01 21.79
CA SER A 407 -1.38 -39.17 21.14
C SER A 407 -0.83 -38.64 19.84
N ALA A 408 0.46 -38.86 19.58
CA ALA A 408 1.11 -38.56 18.32
C ALA A 408 0.20 -38.99 17.16
N ALA A 409 -0.65 -38.07 16.70
CA ALA A 409 -1.21 -38.16 15.37
C ALA A 409 0.03 -38.20 14.48
N ALA A 410 0.08 -39.13 13.53
CA ALA A 410 1.18 -39.09 12.57
C ALA A 410 1.23 -37.66 12.02
N ASP A 411 2.39 -37.02 12.10
CA ASP A 411 2.54 -35.64 11.63
C ASP A 411 2.01 -35.59 10.20
N THR A 412 0.90 -34.89 10.04
CA THR A 412 0.27 -34.68 8.76
C THR A 412 0.91 -33.46 8.16
N SER A 413 1.21 -33.53 6.88
CA SER A 413 1.81 -32.43 6.13
C SER A 413 1.18 -32.35 4.75
N VAL A 414 1.17 -31.14 4.21
CA VAL A 414 0.80 -30.85 2.83
C VAL A 414 1.78 -29.83 2.30
N THR A 415 2.36 -30.12 1.15
CA THR A 415 3.30 -29.26 0.44
C THR A 415 2.74 -28.97 -0.94
N VAL A 416 2.64 -27.69 -1.27
CA VAL A 416 2.29 -27.19 -2.59
C VAL A 416 3.55 -26.64 -3.23
N ASP A 417 3.97 -27.24 -4.34
CA ASP A 417 5.23 -26.92 -4.99
C ASP A 417 5.14 -25.57 -5.69
N GLY A 418 6.27 -24.84 -5.73
CA GLY A 418 6.42 -23.59 -6.47
C GLY A 418 6.18 -23.71 -7.98
N SER A 419 6.28 -24.94 -8.52
CA SER A 419 5.94 -25.27 -9.91
C SER A 419 4.43 -25.31 -10.21
N THR A 420 3.58 -25.17 -9.19
CA THR A 420 2.12 -25.03 -9.34
C THR A 420 1.79 -23.87 -10.26
N LEU A 421 0.91 -24.10 -11.24
CA LEU A 421 0.59 -23.16 -12.31
C LEU A 421 -0.75 -22.46 -12.04
N VAL A 422 -0.78 -21.14 -12.09
CA VAL A 422 -2.01 -20.34 -12.16
C VAL A 422 -2.28 -19.99 -13.61
N ARG A 423 -3.50 -20.24 -14.08
CA ARG A 423 -3.98 -19.86 -15.41
C ARG A 423 -5.13 -18.86 -15.29
N SER A 424 -5.14 -17.84 -16.12
CA SER A 424 -6.22 -16.85 -16.19
C SER A 424 -6.47 -16.35 -17.62
N SER A 425 -7.70 -15.91 -17.87
CA SER A 425 -8.10 -15.22 -19.09
C SER A 425 -8.09 -13.70 -18.89
N ASP A 426 -8.01 -12.95 -19.99
CA ASP A 426 -8.11 -11.50 -19.93
C ASP A 426 -9.52 -11.07 -19.53
N SER A 427 -9.64 -9.88 -18.95
CA SER A 427 -10.94 -9.28 -18.71
C SER A 427 -10.86 -7.75 -18.66
N THR A 428 -11.58 -7.06 -19.52
CA THR A 428 -11.69 -5.59 -19.47
C THR A 428 -12.66 -5.10 -18.39
N THR A 429 -13.54 -5.99 -17.91
CA THR A 429 -14.46 -5.76 -16.78
C THR A 429 -14.36 -6.94 -15.82
N PRO A 430 -13.52 -6.85 -14.77
CA PRO A 430 -13.42 -7.94 -13.80
C PRO A 430 -14.77 -8.20 -13.13
N ALA A 431 -15.02 -9.47 -12.83
CA ALA A 431 -16.23 -9.91 -12.14
C ALA A 431 -15.82 -10.55 -10.80
N PRO A 432 -16.33 -10.08 -9.64
CA PRO A 432 -17.23 -8.94 -9.49
C PRO A 432 -16.51 -7.60 -9.74
N LEU A 433 -17.21 -6.65 -10.36
CA LEU A 433 -16.72 -5.29 -10.54
C LEU A 433 -16.93 -4.50 -9.24
N GLY A 434 -15.89 -3.82 -8.74
CA GLY A 434 -15.98 -3.06 -7.50
C GLY A 434 -14.64 -2.56 -7.00
N LEU A 435 -14.61 -1.99 -5.80
CA LEU A 435 -13.39 -1.44 -5.17
C LEU A 435 -12.33 -2.54 -4.89
N ARG A 436 -12.76 -3.79 -4.70
CA ARG A 436 -11.87 -4.94 -4.59
C ARG A 436 -11.32 -5.43 -5.93
N SER A 437 -11.90 -4.99 -7.04
CA SER A 437 -11.34 -5.24 -8.38
C SER A 437 -10.29 -4.19 -8.79
N MET A 438 -10.02 -3.22 -7.93
CA MET A 438 -8.99 -2.19 -8.13
C MET A 438 -7.72 -2.56 -7.35
N PRO A 439 -6.52 -2.27 -7.86
CA PRO A 439 -6.23 -1.56 -9.10
C PRO A 439 -6.15 -2.49 -10.31
N GLN A 440 -6.31 -3.81 -10.17
CA GLN A 440 -6.08 -4.76 -11.26
C GLN A 440 -6.94 -4.51 -12.50
N ALA A 441 -8.16 -3.97 -12.34
CA ALA A 441 -9.00 -3.51 -13.45
C ALA A 441 -8.39 -2.39 -14.30
N LEU A 442 -7.45 -1.63 -13.73
CA LEU A 442 -6.78 -0.47 -14.33
C LEU A 442 -5.36 -0.80 -14.82
N MET A 443 -4.91 -2.05 -14.69
CA MET A 443 -3.52 -2.42 -14.94
C MET A 443 -3.25 -2.82 -16.39
N PRO A 444 -1.99 -2.63 -16.86
CA PRO A 444 -0.91 -1.88 -16.20
C PRO A 444 -1.00 -0.36 -16.47
N GLN A 445 -1.81 0.04 -17.46
CA GLN A 445 -1.98 1.40 -17.94
C GLN A 445 -3.46 1.77 -17.86
N PHE A 446 -3.75 2.98 -17.40
CA PHE A 446 -5.08 3.55 -17.37
C PHE A 446 -5.04 5.04 -17.66
N GLU A 447 -6.14 5.54 -18.20
CA GLU A 447 -6.29 6.95 -18.52
C GLU A 447 -6.88 7.72 -17.32
N ILE A 448 -6.40 8.94 -17.06
CA ILE A 448 -6.93 9.85 -16.06
C ILE A 448 -7.60 11.02 -16.79
N ALA A 449 -8.89 11.23 -16.52
CA ALA A 449 -9.62 12.41 -16.97
C ALA A 449 -9.95 13.32 -15.81
N LEU A 450 -9.59 14.59 -15.94
CA LEU A 450 -9.86 15.63 -14.94
C LEU A 450 -10.84 16.65 -15.52
N ALA A 451 -11.89 16.99 -14.78
CA ALA A 451 -12.74 18.15 -15.10
C ALA A 451 -11.98 19.48 -14.94
N ASP A 452 -11.05 19.52 -14.00
CA ASP A 452 -10.22 20.70 -13.69
C ASP A 452 -8.74 20.29 -13.64
N GLU A 453 -7.95 20.83 -14.58
CA GLU A 453 -6.49 20.64 -14.66
C GLU A 453 -5.72 21.66 -13.78
N SER A 454 -6.40 22.37 -12.88
CA SER A 454 -5.74 23.23 -11.89
C SER A 454 -4.81 22.45 -10.97
N TYR A 455 -3.97 23.18 -10.22
CA TYR A 455 -3.15 22.60 -9.16
C TYR A 455 -3.94 21.68 -8.21
N ALA A 456 -5.18 22.01 -7.85
CA ALA A 456 -6.01 21.16 -7.00
C ALA A 456 -6.41 19.85 -7.71
N GLY A 457 -6.66 19.89 -9.02
CA GLY A 457 -6.86 18.71 -9.86
C GLY A 457 -5.64 17.80 -9.88
N VAL A 458 -4.43 18.38 -10.00
CA VAL A 458 -3.16 17.62 -9.92
C VAL A 458 -3.02 16.89 -8.58
N VAL A 459 -3.29 17.59 -7.47
CA VAL A 459 -3.23 16.99 -6.12
C VAL A 459 -4.18 15.78 -6.03
N ARG A 460 -5.42 15.90 -6.53
CA ARG A 460 -6.40 14.80 -6.53
C ARG A 460 -5.94 13.62 -7.40
N ALA A 461 -5.44 13.90 -8.60
CA ALA A 461 -4.93 12.87 -9.51
C ALA A 461 -3.78 12.07 -8.89
N VAL A 462 -2.77 12.77 -8.34
CA VAL A 462 -1.63 12.14 -7.66
C VAL A 462 -2.08 11.34 -6.44
N THR A 463 -3.00 11.87 -5.62
CA THR A 463 -3.48 11.18 -4.40
C THR A 463 -4.25 9.90 -4.75
N MET A 464 -5.13 9.95 -5.76
CA MET A 464 -5.86 8.77 -6.23
C MET A 464 -4.92 7.72 -6.84
N ALA A 465 -4.00 8.15 -7.72
CA ALA A 465 -3.09 7.23 -8.40
C ALA A 465 -2.09 6.57 -7.43
N THR A 466 -1.57 7.33 -6.46
CA THR A 466 -0.70 6.75 -5.41
C THR A 466 -1.47 5.82 -4.48
N GLY A 467 -2.72 6.16 -4.13
CA GLY A 467 -3.62 5.27 -3.40
C GLY A 467 -3.83 3.93 -4.12
N LEU A 468 -4.08 3.97 -5.43
CA LEU A 468 -4.17 2.78 -6.28
C LEU A 468 -2.85 2.02 -6.35
N GLN A 469 -1.71 2.72 -6.48
CA GLN A 469 -0.40 2.08 -6.54
C GLN A 469 -0.05 1.33 -5.26
N ARG A 470 -0.42 1.85 -4.09
CA ARG A 470 -0.22 1.15 -2.79
C ARG A 470 -0.89 -0.22 -2.76
N LEU A 471 -1.93 -0.41 -3.58
CA LEU A 471 -2.71 -1.63 -3.70
C LEU A 471 -2.15 -2.59 -4.77
N SER A 472 -1.07 -2.21 -5.46
CA SER A 472 -0.47 -2.97 -6.57
C SER A 472 0.97 -3.40 -6.27
N SER A 473 1.25 -4.67 -6.49
CA SER A 473 2.61 -5.23 -6.50
C SER A 473 3.41 -4.85 -7.76
N LEU A 474 2.76 -4.39 -8.84
CA LEU A 474 3.41 -3.97 -10.08
C LEU A 474 3.21 -2.47 -10.35
N PRO A 475 4.08 -1.84 -11.15
CA PRO A 475 3.97 -0.41 -11.42
C PRO A 475 2.72 -0.10 -12.25
N LEU A 476 2.00 0.93 -11.83
CA LEU A 476 0.91 1.54 -12.59
C LEU A 476 1.46 2.69 -13.45
N LEU A 477 0.98 2.75 -14.68
CA LEU A 477 1.38 3.73 -15.68
C LEU A 477 0.18 4.61 -16.07
N PRO A 478 -0.20 5.58 -15.21
CA PRO A 478 -1.29 6.49 -15.50
C PRO A 478 -0.94 7.49 -16.60
N GLU A 479 -1.90 7.78 -17.47
CA GLU A 479 -1.79 8.82 -18.50
C GLU A 479 -2.98 9.79 -18.42
N VAL A 480 -2.71 11.08 -18.31
CA VAL A 480 -3.75 12.12 -18.28
C VAL A 480 -4.19 12.46 -19.70
N VAL A 481 -5.48 12.34 -19.98
CA VAL A 481 -6.10 12.55 -21.30
C VAL A 481 -7.35 13.43 -21.19
N SER A 482 -8.03 13.70 -22.30
CA SER A 482 -9.33 14.41 -22.24
C SER A 482 -10.45 13.50 -21.74
N MET A 483 -11.52 14.09 -21.19
CA MET A 483 -12.69 13.34 -20.73
C MET A 483 -13.31 12.49 -21.85
N GLU A 484 -13.37 13.02 -23.06
CA GLU A 484 -13.89 12.30 -24.23
C GLU A 484 -13.00 11.11 -24.57
N GLN A 485 -11.67 11.29 -24.57
CA GLN A 485 -10.75 10.20 -24.84
C GLN A 485 -10.88 9.06 -23.81
N ALA A 486 -10.94 9.40 -22.53
CA ALA A 486 -11.05 8.41 -21.45
C ALA A 486 -12.35 7.58 -21.49
N LEU A 487 -13.45 8.17 -21.97
CA LEU A 487 -14.77 7.54 -21.95
C LEU A 487 -15.18 6.90 -23.29
N ASP A 488 -14.64 7.40 -24.40
CA ASP A 488 -14.86 6.82 -25.74
C ASP A 488 -13.76 5.84 -26.14
N GLY A 489 -12.66 5.79 -25.39
CA GLY A 489 -11.51 4.92 -25.60
C GLY A 489 -11.76 3.46 -25.20
N SER A 490 -10.75 2.63 -25.43
CA SER A 490 -10.74 1.20 -25.05
C SER A 490 -9.89 0.91 -23.80
N ALA A 491 -9.39 1.95 -23.13
CA ALA A 491 -8.59 1.84 -21.93
C ALA A 491 -9.48 1.95 -20.69
N PRO A 492 -9.12 1.29 -19.57
CA PRO A 492 -9.74 1.58 -18.29
C PRO A 492 -9.39 3.01 -17.86
N ALA A 493 -10.26 3.63 -17.06
CA ALA A 493 -10.12 5.04 -16.73
C ALA A 493 -10.35 5.37 -15.25
N LEU A 494 -9.68 6.44 -14.80
CA LEU A 494 -9.96 7.17 -13.57
C LEU A 494 -10.51 8.55 -13.96
N VAL A 495 -11.76 8.82 -13.58
CA VAL A 495 -12.43 10.10 -13.82
C VAL A 495 -12.53 10.88 -12.51
N ILE A 496 -12.10 12.14 -12.51
CA ILE A 496 -12.21 13.04 -11.35
C ILE A 496 -12.96 14.31 -11.78
N ALA A 497 -14.23 14.43 -11.37
CA ALA A 497 -15.11 15.50 -11.84
C ALA A 497 -16.28 15.77 -10.87
N PRO A 498 -16.83 17.00 -10.83
CA PRO A 498 -18.13 17.21 -10.20
C PRO A 498 -19.20 16.42 -10.94
N VAL A 499 -20.23 15.97 -10.21
CA VAL A 499 -21.34 15.18 -10.79
C VAL A 499 -22.01 15.92 -11.95
N SER A 500 -22.10 17.25 -11.89
CA SER A 500 -22.70 18.09 -12.94
C SER A 500 -21.93 18.13 -14.26
N GLU A 501 -20.67 17.68 -14.27
CA GLU A 501 -19.82 17.64 -15.47
C GLU A 501 -19.57 16.22 -15.98
N LEU A 502 -20.11 15.20 -15.30
CA LEU A 502 -20.08 13.83 -15.81
C LEU A 502 -21.03 13.69 -17.00
N PRO A 503 -20.59 13.11 -18.13
CA PRO A 503 -21.48 12.83 -19.25
C PRO A 503 -22.56 11.81 -18.89
N ASP A 504 -23.72 11.88 -19.55
CA ASP A 504 -24.85 10.94 -19.36
C ASP A 504 -24.48 9.47 -19.68
N THR A 505 -23.37 9.24 -20.41
CA THR A 505 -22.84 7.90 -20.68
C THR A 505 -22.28 7.23 -19.42
N VAL A 506 -21.92 8.00 -18.40
CA VAL A 506 -21.39 7.49 -17.13
C VAL A 506 -22.55 7.26 -16.17
N THR A 507 -22.98 5.99 -16.05
CA THR A 507 -24.00 5.61 -15.05
C THR A 507 -23.31 5.18 -13.76
N LEU A 508 -23.51 5.96 -12.69
CA LEU A 508 -22.97 5.65 -11.37
C LEU A 508 -23.91 4.73 -10.58
N PRO A 509 -23.39 3.76 -9.80
CA PRO A 509 -24.20 2.92 -8.92
C PRO A 509 -25.06 3.72 -7.93
N LEU A 510 -24.50 4.81 -7.37
CA LEU A 510 -25.21 5.80 -6.57
C LEU A 510 -25.31 7.11 -7.35
N SER A 511 -26.56 7.52 -7.64
CA SER A 511 -26.88 8.77 -8.36
C SER A 511 -27.94 9.58 -7.63
N SER A 512 -27.91 10.91 -7.75
CA SER A 512 -28.99 11.79 -7.24
C SER A 512 -30.03 11.98 -8.34
N ILE A 513 -31.32 11.76 -8.03
CA ILE A 513 -32.42 12.05 -8.96
C ILE A 513 -32.85 13.51 -8.84
N ASP A 514 -32.95 13.99 -7.60
CA ASP A 514 -33.34 15.35 -7.24
C ASP A 514 -32.61 15.79 -5.95
N GLU A 515 -32.96 16.97 -5.43
CA GLU A 515 -32.44 17.60 -4.20
C GLU A 515 -32.71 16.78 -2.92
N THR A 516 -33.51 15.70 -3.02
CA THR A 516 -33.96 14.92 -1.86
C THR A 516 -33.94 13.42 -2.07
N THR A 517 -33.44 12.91 -3.19
CA THR A 517 -33.57 11.49 -3.53
C THR A 517 -32.30 10.94 -4.15
N PHE A 518 -31.68 9.99 -3.46
CA PHE A 518 -30.69 9.10 -4.04
C PHE A 518 -31.36 7.91 -4.70
N ARG A 519 -30.76 7.46 -5.80
CA ARG A 519 -31.04 6.21 -6.48
C ARG A 519 -29.82 5.32 -6.37
N VAL A 520 -30.03 4.12 -5.87
CA VAL A 520 -29.04 3.04 -5.91
C VAL A 520 -29.48 2.05 -6.96
N ALA A 521 -28.66 1.87 -7.98
CA ALA A 521 -28.84 0.87 -9.01
C ALA A 521 -27.57 0.03 -9.06
N ASP A 522 -27.72 -1.28 -9.12
CA ASP A 522 -26.62 -2.14 -9.56
C ASP A 522 -26.64 -2.10 -11.10
N PRO A 523 -25.60 -1.53 -11.75
CA PRO A 523 -25.57 -1.36 -13.20
C PRO A 523 -25.58 -2.69 -13.96
N ASP A 524 -25.21 -3.80 -13.33
CA ASP A 524 -25.09 -5.12 -13.94
C ASP A 524 -26.29 -6.05 -13.63
N SER A 525 -27.23 -5.61 -12.78
CA SER A 525 -28.38 -6.42 -12.37
C SER A 525 -29.67 -6.12 -13.15
N ALA A 526 -30.50 -7.15 -13.37
CA ALA A 526 -31.89 -6.99 -13.83
C ALA A 526 -32.86 -6.54 -12.72
N GLY A 527 -32.34 -6.30 -11.50
CA GLY A 527 -33.09 -5.80 -10.35
C GLY A 527 -33.54 -4.35 -10.56
N GLY A 528 -34.65 -3.96 -9.94
CA GLY A 528 -35.11 -2.57 -9.97
C GLY A 528 -34.23 -1.69 -9.09
N ALA A 529 -34.01 -0.43 -9.49
CA ALA A 529 -33.32 0.55 -8.66
C ALA A 529 -34.09 0.79 -7.34
N VAL A 530 -33.34 0.95 -6.24
CA VAL A 530 -33.89 1.34 -4.94
C VAL A 530 -33.72 2.84 -4.76
N GLU A 531 -34.80 3.52 -4.41
CA GLU A 531 -34.79 4.96 -4.13
C GLU A 531 -34.77 5.20 -2.62
N LEU A 532 -33.89 6.09 -2.19
CA LEU A 532 -33.77 6.56 -0.82
C LEU A 532 -33.96 8.07 -0.80
N THR A 533 -35.03 8.52 -0.15
CA THR A 533 -35.28 9.95 0.06
C THR A 533 -34.46 10.45 1.26
N VAL A 534 -33.46 11.29 1.01
CA VAL A 534 -32.63 12.00 1.98
C VAL A 534 -32.27 13.38 1.42
N ASP A 535 -32.04 14.37 2.27
CA ASP A 535 -31.62 15.71 1.84
C ASP A 535 -30.27 15.65 1.10
N THR A 536 -30.26 15.75 -0.24
CA THR A 536 -29.06 15.64 -1.08
C THR A 536 -28.42 17.01 -1.37
N ASP A 537 -29.02 18.10 -0.87
CA ASP A 537 -28.43 19.45 -0.91
C ASP A 537 -27.18 19.55 -0.01
N GLU A 538 -27.03 18.65 0.96
CA GLU A 538 -25.83 18.58 1.78
C GLU A 538 -24.60 18.19 0.92
N PRO A 539 -23.45 18.87 1.08
CA PRO A 539 -22.24 18.53 0.36
C PRO A 539 -21.80 17.08 0.61
N PHE A 540 -21.67 16.30 -0.46
CA PHE A 540 -21.17 14.94 -0.43
C PHE A 540 -20.13 14.69 -1.53
N ALA A 541 -19.34 13.64 -1.33
CA ALA A 541 -18.39 13.13 -2.29
C ALA A 541 -18.47 11.60 -2.36
N THR A 542 -18.12 11.06 -3.52
CA THR A 542 -18.09 9.61 -3.75
C THR A 542 -16.85 9.18 -4.52
N VAL A 543 -16.39 7.96 -4.26
CA VAL A 543 -15.53 7.19 -5.18
C VAL A 543 -16.32 5.95 -5.56
N GLN A 544 -16.63 5.78 -6.84
CA GLN A 544 -17.48 4.68 -7.30
C GLN A 544 -16.82 3.92 -8.45
N VAL A 545 -17.07 2.61 -8.52
CA VAL A 545 -16.65 1.79 -9.65
C VAL A 545 -17.86 1.57 -10.56
N THR A 546 -17.66 1.76 -11.85
CA THR A 546 -18.65 1.47 -12.90
C THR A 546 -17.94 0.96 -14.15
N SER A 547 -18.69 0.67 -15.21
CA SER A 547 -18.14 0.35 -16.52
C SER A 547 -18.71 1.28 -17.59
N VAL A 548 -17.86 1.63 -18.56
CA VAL A 548 -18.24 2.39 -19.76
C VAL A 548 -17.67 1.65 -20.96
N GLN A 549 -18.54 1.25 -21.89
CA GLN A 549 -18.17 0.45 -23.08
C GLN A 549 -17.34 -0.82 -22.74
N ASP A 550 -17.75 -1.57 -21.70
CA ASP A 550 -17.06 -2.77 -21.21
C ASP A 550 -15.64 -2.54 -20.65
N ASN A 551 -15.28 -1.28 -20.34
CA ASN A 551 -14.05 -0.92 -19.63
C ASN A 551 -14.37 -0.47 -18.21
N ALA A 552 -13.57 -0.92 -17.25
CA ALA A 552 -13.68 -0.47 -15.87
C ALA A 552 -13.36 1.03 -15.74
N VAL A 553 -14.22 1.76 -15.02
CA VAL A 553 -14.05 3.18 -14.73
C VAL A 553 -14.18 3.42 -13.23
N LEU A 554 -13.15 4.00 -12.63
CA LEU A 554 -13.17 4.52 -11.26
C LEU A 554 -13.53 5.99 -11.30
N VAL A 555 -14.59 6.42 -10.62
CA VAL A 555 -15.07 7.80 -10.65
C VAL A 555 -14.98 8.42 -9.26
N GLY A 556 -14.12 9.42 -9.10
CA GLY A 556 -14.11 10.32 -7.95
C GLY A 556 -14.96 11.56 -8.24
N SER A 557 -16.01 11.79 -7.48
CA SER A 557 -16.96 12.87 -7.76
C SER A 557 -17.53 13.54 -6.51
N TRP A 558 -18.13 14.72 -6.72
CA TRP A 558 -18.79 15.52 -5.68
C TRP A 558 -19.99 16.28 -6.25
N ASN A 559 -20.99 16.59 -5.41
CA ASN A 559 -22.22 17.27 -5.86
C ASN A 559 -22.13 18.80 -5.91
N SER A 560 -21.26 19.39 -5.09
CA SER A 560 -21.20 20.84 -4.89
C SER A 560 -19.75 21.33 -4.90
N ALA A 561 -19.13 21.53 -3.72
CA ALA A 561 -17.73 21.90 -3.60
C ALA A 561 -16.83 20.67 -3.43
N PRO A 562 -15.59 20.70 -3.95
CA PRO A 562 -14.67 19.57 -3.86
C PRO A 562 -14.10 19.36 -2.46
N ASP A 563 -14.29 20.28 -1.51
CA ASP A 563 -13.75 20.19 -0.14
C ASP A 563 -14.06 18.84 0.54
N ARG A 564 -15.22 18.24 0.24
CA ARG A 564 -15.61 16.93 0.78
C ARG A 564 -14.85 15.79 0.13
N PHE A 565 -14.59 15.89 -1.17
CA PHE A 565 -13.75 14.94 -1.88
C PHE A 565 -12.31 15.04 -1.39
N ASP A 566 -11.78 16.25 -1.24
CA ASP A 566 -10.43 16.50 -0.71
C ASP A 566 -10.27 15.97 0.72
N ALA A 567 -11.27 16.16 1.58
CA ALA A 567 -11.28 15.60 2.94
C ALA A 567 -11.32 14.05 2.93
N MET A 568 -12.08 13.44 2.02
CA MET A 568 -12.11 12.00 1.85
C MET A 568 -10.75 11.46 1.37
N LEU A 569 -10.12 12.12 0.40
CA LEU A 569 -8.78 11.74 -0.06
C LEU A 569 -7.72 11.88 1.03
N SER A 570 -7.77 12.96 1.81
CA SER A 570 -6.88 13.12 2.99
C SER A 570 -7.10 12.01 4.01
N TRP A 571 -8.35 11.65 4.29
CA TRP A 571 -8.65 10.52 5.18
C TRP A 571 -8.13 9.19 4.61
N LEU A 572 -8.22 8.96 3.31
CA LEU A 572 -7.67 7.74 2.70
C LEU A 572 -6.13 7.69 2.76
N ASP A 573 -5.43 8.81 2.55
CA ASP A 573 -3.96 8.85 2.55
C ASP A 573 -3.33 8.85 3.96
N ASP A 574 -4.07 9.29 4.99
CA ASP A 574 -3.61 9.29 6.39
C ASP A 574 -3.28 7.89 6.96
N ASP A 575 -3.93 6.84 6.44
CA ASP A 575 -3.63 5.45 6.80
C ASP A 575 -3.79 4.53 5.58
N PRO A 576 -2.70 3.98 5.01
CA PRO A 576 -2.74 3.09 3.87
C PRO A 576 -3.70 1.90 4.04
N ALA A 577 -3.91 1.42 5.27
CA ALA A 577 -4.83 0.31 5.53
C ALA A 577 -6.29 0.62 5.13
N ARG A 578 -6.67 1.91 5.08
CA ARG A 578 -8.01 2.34 4.67
C ARG A 578 -8.29 2.02 3.21
N TRP A 579 -7.30 2.17 2.32
CA TRP A 579 -7.41 1.76 0.92
C TRP A 579 -7.64 0.25 0.77
N PHE A 580 -6.89 -0.55 1.54
CA PHE A 580 -7.02 -2.02 1.51
C PHE A 580 -8.37 -2.49 2.06
N ALA A 581 -8.93 -1.75 3.03
CA ALA A 581 -10.20 -2.06 3.66
C ALA A 581 -11.44 -1.70 2.80
N LEU A 582 -11.27 -0.97 1.70
CA LEU A 582 -12.39 -0.61 0.83
C LEU A 582 -13.02 -1.87 0.21
N ASP A 583 -14.36 -1.91 0.25
CA ASP A 583 -15.19 -3.01 -0.26
C ASP A 583 -16.46 -2.47 -0.92
N GLY A 584 -17.19 -3.32 -1.63
CA GLY A 584 -18.33 -2.93 -2.46
C GLY A 584 -17.89 -2.15 -3.69
N ASP A 585 -18.71 -1.22 -4.16
CA ASP A 585 -18.54 -0.45 -5.39
C ASP A 585 -18.71 1.07 -5.18
N ILE A 586 -19.03 1.50 -3.95
CA ILE A 586 -19.23 2.90 -3.58
C ILE A 586 -18.48 3.20 -2.28
N VAL A 587 -17.64 4.23 -2.28
CA VAL A 587 -17.23 4.97 -1.09
C VAL A 587 -18.04 6.25 -1.03
N PHE A 588 -18.72 6.51 0.08
CA PHE A 588 -19.55 7.69 0.27
C PHE A 588 -19.05 8.50 1.46
N ALA A 589 -18.92 9.81 1.29
CA ALA A 589 -18.58 10.75 2.35
C ALA A 589 -19.55 11.94 2.35
N ALA A 590 -20.15 12.21 3.50
CA ALA A 590 -21.02 13.36 3.73
C ALA A 590 -20.51 14.21 4.90
N GLN A 591 -21.14 15.36 5.13
CA GLN A 591 -20.76 16.25 6.21
C GLN A 591 -20.78 15.54 7.57
N ASN A 592 -19.71 15.73 8.36
CA ASN A 592 -19.55 15.20 9.73
C ASN A 592 -19.61 13.67 9.86
N THR A 593 -19.35 12.93 8.77
CA THR A 593 -19.32 11.47 8.77
C THR A 593 -18.00 11.00 8.16
N GLU A 594 -17.38 9.96 8.73
CA GLU A 594 -16.23 9.33 8.09
C GLU A 594 -16.65 8.64 6.78
N PRO A 595 -15.76 8.52 5.79
CA PRO A 595 -16.07 7.78 4.57
C PRO A 595 -16.49 6.34 4.86
N ILE A 596 -17.54 5.87 4.17
CA ILE A 596 -18.07 4.51 4.32
C ILE A 596 -18.09 3.77 2.98
N SER A 597 -17.77 2.48 3.01
CA SER A 597 -17.93 1.56 1.88
C SER A 597 -19.34 0.98 1.83
N LEU A 598 -19.93 0.93 0.65
CA LEU A 598 -21.27 0.45 0.35
C LEU A 598 -21.23 -0.46 -0.88
N SER A 599 -22.16 -1.41 -0.94
CA SER A 599 -22.40 -2.27 -2.11
C SER A 599 -23.77 -1.95 -2.70
N SER A 600 -23.81 -1.55 -3.97
CA SER A 600 -25.05 -1.29 -4.70
C SER A 600 -25.90 -2.56 -4.83
N ALA A 601 -25.31 -3.72 -5.10
CA ALA A 601 -25.98 -5.02 -5.16
C ALA A 601 -26.68 -5.38 -3.83
N ALA A 602 -25.98 -5.19 -2.70
CA ALA A 602 -26.55 -5.45 -1.38
C ALA A 602 -27.68 -4.46 -1.04
N LEU A 603 -27.56 -3.20 -1.47
CA LEU A 603 -28.56 -2.15 -1.25
C LEU A 603 -29.78 -2.28 -2.17
N SER A 604 -29.60 -2.78 -3.40
CA SER A 604 -30.67 -3.02 -4.38
C SER A 604 -31.42 -4.33 -4.14
N GLY A 605 -30.89 -5.21 -3.28
CA GLY A 605 -31.46 -6.53 -2.97
C GLY A 605 -31.22 -7.57 -4.06
N ALA A 606 -30.17 -7.39 -4.88
CA ALA A 606 -29.80 -8.28 -5.98
C ALA A 606 -28.98 -9.50 -5.55
N ASP A 607 -28.66 -9.65 -4.26
CA ASP A 607 -27.99 -10.86 -3.74
C ASP A 607 -28.93 -12.06 -3.94
N ASP A 608 -28.56 -12.96 -4.86
CA ASP A 608 -29.17 -14.28 -4.99
C ASP A 608 -28.95 -15.00 -3.67
N THR A 609 -29.95 -14.96 -2.80
CA THR A 609 -29.99 -15.81 -1.62
C THR A 609 -29.87 -17.25 -2.10
N VAL A 610 -28.68 -17.84 -1.91
CA VAL A 610 -28.52 -19.29 -1.86
C VAL A 610 -29.58 -19.77 -0.86
N ALA A 611 -30.57 -20.51 -1.35
CA ALA A 611 -31.59 -21.09 -0.53
C ALA A 611 -30.92 -21.93 0.56
N ALA A 612 -30.85 -21.40 1.78
CA ALA A 612 -30.50 -22.18 2.94
C ALA A 612 -31.51 -23.33 3.04
N PRO A 613 -31.08 -24.58 3.28
CA PRO A 613 -32.02 -25.63 3.59
C PRO A 613 -32.82 -25.20 4.83
N GLU A 614 -34.15 -25.29 4.72
CA GLU A 614 -35.05 -25.07 5.85
C GLU A 614 -34.56 -25.91 7.03
N ASN A 615 -34.10 -25.25 8.11
CA ASN A 615 -34.23 -25.63 9.53
C ASN A 615 -33.10 -25.00 10.35
N THR A 616 -33.31 -23.79 10.88
CA THR A 616 -33.18 -23.46 12.31
C THR A 616 -33.49 -21.97 12.52
N THR A 617 -34.35 -21.71 13.50
CA THR A 617 -34.70 -20.36 13.96
C THR A 617 -33.49 -19.74 14.66
N ASP A 618 -32.75 -18.85 13.98
CA ASP A 618 -31.86 -17.92 14.67
C ASP A 618 -32.07 -16.49 14.17
N ARG A 619 -32.26 -15.58 15.13
CA ARG A 619 -32.96 -14.29 14.97
C ARG A 619 -32.00 -13.12 14.76
N THR A 620 -30.79 -13.41 14.29
CA THR A 620 -29.62 -12.52 14.31
C THR A 620 -29.13 -12.09 12.92
N THR A 621 -29.66 -12.67 11.83
CA THR A 621 -29.20 -12.39 10.45
C THR A 621 -30.05 -11.35 9.70
N VAL A 622 -30.67 -10.40 10.40
CA VAL A 622 -31.44 -9.28 9.79
C VAL A 622 -30.74 -7.92 9.98
N LEU A 623 -29.52 -7.90 10.56
CA LEU A 623 -28.91 -6.65 11.02
C LEU A 623 -27.96 -5.95 10.02
N VAL A 624 -27.58 -6.57 8.89
CA VAL A 624 -26.63 -5.95 7.94
C VAL A 624 -27.31 -5.02 6.93
N VAL A 625 -28.55 -5.30 6.51
CA VAL A 625 -29.34 -4.42 5.61
C VAL A 625 -29.82 -3.15 6.34
N GLY A 626 -29.85 -3.16 7.67
CA GLY A 626 -30.37 -2.05 8.47
C GLY A 626 -29.39 -0.90 8.74
N VAL A 627 -28.07 -1.15 8.74
CA VAL A 627 -27.10 -0.15 9.21
C VAL A 627 -26.80 0.93 8.17
N GLY A 628 -26.68 0.57 6.88
CA GLY A 628 -26.45 1.56 5.81
C GLY A 628 -27.60 2.57 5.67
N LEU A 629 -28.84 2.06 5.68
CA LEU A 629 -30.05 2.89 5.65
C LEU A 629 -30.26 3.66 6.96
N ALA A 630 -29.92 3.09 8.12
CA ALA A 630 -30.05 3.78 9.40
C ALA A 630 -29.04 4.93 9.56
N VAL A 631 -27.81 4.82 9.05
CA VAL A 631 -26.82 5.91 9.10
C VAL A 631 -27.25 7.08 8.21
N LEU A 632 -27.74 6.81 6.99
CA LEU A 632 -28.29 7.84 6.11
C LEU A 632 -29.57 8.47 6.71
N ALA A 633 -30.43 7.69 7.37
CA ALA A 633 -31.62 8.21 8.05
C ALA A 633 -31.28 9.02 9.33
N VAL A 634 -30.24 8.63 10.09
CA VAL A 634 -29.81 9.35 11.30
C VAL A 634 -29.19 10.71 10.96
N ALA A 635 -28.47 10.82 9.84
CA ALA A 635 -27.99 12.10 9.32
C ALA A 635 -29.16 13.06 9.00
N GLY A 636 -30.22 12.58 8.33
CA GLY A 636 -31.41 13.38 8.03
C GLY A 636 -32.24 13.78 9.26
N VAL A 637 -32.37 12.90 10.26
CA VAL A 637 -33.11 13.21 11.50
C VAL A 637 -32.36 14.21 12.39
N GLY A 638 -31.02 14.17 12.41
CA GLY A 638 -30.18 15.12 13.14
C GLY A 638 -30.36 16.56 12.64
N ALA A 639 -30.37 16.76 11.32
CA ALA A 639 -30.56 18.06 10.68
C ALA A 639 -31.97 18.63 10.94
N LEU A 640 -33.01 17.80 10.86
CA LEU A 640 -34.40 18.19 11.12
C LEU A 640 -34.60 18.68 12.57
N VAL A 641 -33.99 18.01 13.55
CA VAL A 641 -34.10 18.39 14.97
C VAL A 641 -33.38 19.71 15.27
N LEU A 642 -32.23 19.97 14.62
CA LEU A 642 -31.50 21.23 14.74
C LEU A 642 -32.23 22.39 14.07
N ALA A 643 -32.79 22.20 12.87
CA ALA A 643 -33.58 23.21 12.17
C ALA A 643 -34.88 23.58 12.93
N LEU A 644 -35.54 22.58 13.54
CA LEU A 644 -36.74 22.82 14.36
C LEU A 644 -36.42 23.50 15.71
N ARG A 645 -35.21 23.32 16.25
CA ARG A 645 -34.74 24.08 17.43
C ARG A 645 -34.37 25.52 17.07
N ALA A 646 -33.71 25.75 15.93
CA ALA A 646 -33.33 27.09 15.48
C ALA A 646 -34.55 27.97 15.14
N ARG A 647 -35.65 27.38 14.62
CA ARG A 647 -36.91 28.10 14.35
C ARG A 647 -37.70 28.46 15.62
N ARG A 648 -37.42 27.85 16.77
CA ARG A 648 -38.09 28.18 18.04
C ARG A 648 -37.42 29.32 18.82
N SER A 649 -36.22 29.77 18.43
CA SER A 649 -35.51 30.87 19.08
C SER A 649 -35.80 32.27 18.52
N THR A 650 -36.62 32.40 17.48
CA THR A 650 -36.90 33.68 16.81
C THR A 650 -38.34 34.16 16.99
N THR A 651 -38.87 34.09 18.21
CA THR A 651 -40.14 34.77 18.54
C THR A 651 -40.10 35.33 19.97
N ALA A 652 -39.56 36.54 20.11
CA ALA A 652 -39.91 37.45 21.20
C ALA A 652 -39.94 38.89 20.65
N PRO A 653 -41.11 39.54 20.59
CA PRO A 653 -41.26 40.88 20.04
C PRO A 653 -40.84 41.97 21.04
N SER A 654 -40.34 43.07 20.46
CA SER A 654 -40.03 44.35 21.07
C SER A 654 -41.22 44.95 21.83
N ARG A 655 -41.00 45.31 23.10
CA ARG A 655 -41.86 46.22 23.86
C ARG A 655 -41.60 47.66 23.41
N HIS A 656 -42.66 48.32 22.98
CA HIS A 656 -42.75 49.77 22.84
C HIS A 656 -43.52 50.31 24.05
N SER A 657 -42.95 51.29 24.76
CA SER A 657 -43.59 52.58 25.10
C SER A 657 -42.90 53.29 26.27
N ASP A 658 -42.77 54.60 26.06
CA ASP A 658 -42.15 55.66 26.84
C ASP A 658 -42.61 55.89 28.30
N SER A 659 -41.84 56.79 28.93
CA SER A 659 -42.22 57.81 29.93
C SER A 659 -42.23 57.42 31.41
N THR A 660 -41.16 57.76 32.14
CA THR A 660 -41.02 58.99 32.96
C THR A 660 -39.62 59.09 33.55
#